data_AF-A0A927X1R7-F1
#
_entry.id   AF-A0A927X1R7-F1
#
_cell.length_a   1.000
_cell.length_b   1.000
_cell.length_c   1.000
_cell.angle_alpha   90.00
_cell.angle_beta   90.00
_cell.angle_gamma   90.00
#
_symmetry.space_group_name_H-M   'P 1'
#
loop_
_entity.id
_entity.type
_entity.pdbx_description
1 polymer ?
#
loop_
_entity_poly.entity_id
_entity_poly.type
_entity_poly.pdbx_seq_one_letter_code
_entity_poly.pdbx_strand_id
1 'polypeptide(L)'
;MKKIYIFIAVFLLLFSYSCRNKINNNNNNKNDNNQESDLKITLNYSDELKDFITYDQNYEIKKDEEFVFPQIESKIYIVDNTVLEEDTVIYTRSIYDFTFYGWKTTDNILIENNSVKVEESTTFTPIYNLSSSSYVINFYTNGFLLNKSESQDLENFELPVIENQNYTFEGWYYNDSYLGKKVESIKYSQINDEIILYAKLVPTVEYVNFLVENVPIDVTIFDIDNIEHAYNSYQKLSYQNKQLIESYNKLKTAYQNIEKLKTAYAFYCKLEEVYNKDISPILKYDLENLMISLESLDQTIIDYIPNLDYVRLNTIIDEVNALYEQYYKEAQEFDKKIAKLPIFVEQFYEEEIINLYNEYQNLDKNIKDLLNSKEKIQLLYDNLQNLKNKSHIFYLNTYNTNNIYTSKQQLFEAFFTDFYYYIAAYHGLNHLKDNNLYNVDDFVKLAGDFTGAGANNLYGIGNIAGRYMLEKDVNGILENQTENGFFGFCYQNNLYKDLLPFFINFFAFWRIDEKYASSSNYGADIFAESWAPTVDIAKFFYYDENTSYVKTDRMIDCLTNVASVVYNFSELSLNTTTIKLRGYIFEGWYDNENYEGEKITLLSNTTPKKLYAKWTIDQNQVDLDNSNLVDIYIYNLTTAKAIVNNETVGYVKKMYDNLSEKGKKLVNNYDTLQQLLTKYN
;
A
#
# COMPACT_ATOMS: atom_id res chain seq x y z
N MET A 1 -16.64 10.33 16.77
CA MET A 1 -17.89 9.65 16.37
C MET A 1 -19.07 10.62 16.31
N LYS A 2 -19.20 11.38 15.21
CA LYS A 2 -20.44 11.96 14.62
C LYS A 2 -20.01 13.06 13.64
N LYS A 3 -20.05 12.74 12.35
CA LYS A 3 -19.97 13.59 11.13
C LYS A 3 -19.19 12.79 10.08
N ILE A 4 -19.91 12.08 9.21
CA ILE A 4 -19.58 11.63 7.84
C ILE A 4 -20.81 10.79 7.43
N TYR A 5 -21.79 11.42 6.79
CA TYR A 5 -22.90 10.75 6.07
C TYR A 5 -23.59 11.75 5.13
N ILE A 6 -22.82 12.38 4.24
CA ILE A 6 -23.31 12.91 2.96
C ILE A 6 -22.15 12.72 1.96
N PHE A 7 -21.88 11.47 1.59
CA PHE A 7 -21.03 11.12 0.45
C PHE A 7 -21.35 9.72 -0.09
N ILE A 8 -22.65 9.39 -0.14
CA ILE A 8 -23.17 8.21 -0.84
C ILE A 8 -24.42 8.64 -1.60
N ALA A 9 -24.23 9.34 -2.73
CA ALA A 9 -25.25 9.51 -3.77
C ALA A 9 -24.68 10.01 -5.12
N VAL A 10 -23.35 10.05 -5.32
CA VAL A 10 -22.75 10.59 -6.57
C VAL A 10 -21.84 9.59 -7.29
N PHE A 11 -21.67 8.36 -6.79
CA PHE A 11 -20.72 7.41 -7.41
C PHE A 11 -21.31 6.12 -7.98
N LEU A 12 -22.62 6.08 -8.25
CA LEU A 12 -23.27 4.89 -8.84
C LEU A 12 -24.14 5.16 -10.07
N LEU A 13 -23.82 6.18 -10.88
CA LEU A 13 -24.47 6.34 -12.19
C LEU A 13 -23.54 6.88 -13.30
N LEU A 14 -22.24 6.58 -13.23
CA LEU A 14 -21.35 6.70 -14.39
C LEU A 14 -20.27 5.59 -14.32
N PHE A 15 -20.60 4.39 -14.80
CA PHE A 15 -19.78 3.56 -15.71
C PHE A 15 -20.31 2.12 -15.81
N SER A 16 -21.48 1.99 -16.42
CA SER A 16 -21.82 0.87 -17.31
C SER A 16 -22.97 1.40 -18.14
N TYR A 17 -22.83 1.76 -19.40
CA TYR A 17 -22.63 0.76 -20.43
C TYR A 17 -22.25 1.48 -21.74
N SER A 18 -20.94 1.57 -21.99
CA SER A 18 -20.43 1.74 -23.35
C SER A 18 -20.49 0.38 -24.05
N CYS A 19 -21.64 0.06 -24.62
CA CYS A 19 -21.76 -0.78 -25.80
C CYS A 19 -22.46 0.09 -26.85
N ARG A 20 -21.69 0.86 -27.61
CA ARG A 20 -21.14 0.44 -28.91
C ARG A 20 -22.26 0.12 -29.90
N ASN A 21 -22.53 1.11 -30.75
CA ASN A 21 -23.06 1.01 -32.11
C ASN A 21 -22.95 -0.40 -32.71
N LYS A 22 -24.07 -0.92 -33.22
CA LYS A 22 -24.09 -1.63 -34.50
C LYS A 22 -25.52 -1.72 -35.06
N ILE A 23 -25.65 -1.12 -36.24
CA ILE A 23 -26.44 -1.62 -37.38
C ILE A 23 -27.92 -1.27 -37.37
N ASN A 24 -28.20 -0.11 -37.97
CA ASN A 24 -29.24 -0.03 -39.00
C ASN A 24 -28.82 -0.93 -40.18
N ASN A 25 -29.65 -1.90 -40.53
CA ASN A 25 -29.72 -2.40 -41.90
C ASN A 25 -31.16 -2.73 -42.25
N ASN A 26 -31.58 -2.13 -43.37
CA ASN A 26 -32.59 -2.58 -44.32
C ASN A 26 -34.08 -2.32 -44.04
N ASN A 27 -34.52 -1.27 -44.74
CA ASN A 27 -35.45 -1.31 -45.87
C ASN A 27 -36.97 -1.28 -45.62
N ASN A 28 -37.55 -0.22 -46.20
CA ASN A 28 -38.84 -0.14 -46.91
C ASN A 28 -40.08 -0.14 -46.00
N ASN A 29 -41.07 0.76 -46.11
CA ASN A 29 -41.48 1.67 -47.18
C ASN A 29 -42.34 2.81 -46.57
N LYS A 30 -42.19 4.02 -47.12
CA LYS A 30 -43.23 5.02 -47.46
C LYS A 30 -44.62 4.85 -46.84
N ASN A 31 -45.10 5.82 -46.06
CA ASN A 31 -45.81 7.02 -46.56
C ASN A 31 -46.56 7.76 -45.42
N ASP A 32 -46.65 9.06 -45.64
CA ASP A 32 -47.28 10.13 -44.88
C ASP A 32 -48.68 9.90 -44.28
N ASN A 33 -48.90 10.72 -43.24
CA ASN A 33 -50.14 11.27 -42.69
C ASN A 33 -50.80 10.59 -41.47
N ASN A 34 -50.78 11.36 -40.37
CA ASN A 34 -51.80 11.54 -39.33
C ASN A 34 -52.34 10.31 -38.59
N GLN A 35 -52.04 10.23 -37.29
CA GLN A 35 -52.99 10.20 -36.16
C GLN A 35 -52.26 9.67 -34.92
N GLU A 36 -52.10 10.50 -33.89
CA GLU A 36 -51.94 10.01 -32.52
C GLU A 36 -53.32 10.06 -31.84
N SER A 37 -53.77 8.87 -31.42
CA SER A 37 -54.87 8.67 -30.48
C SER A 37 -54.40 7.70 -29.41
N ASP A 38 -54.33 8.22 -28.18
CA ASP A 38 -54.57 7.64 -26.86
C ASP A 38 -54.49 6.12 -26.64
N LEU A 39 -53.77 5.70 -25.59
CA LEU A 39 -54.40 5.25 -24.32
C LEU A 39 -53.38 4.76 -23.26
N LYS A 40 -53.42 5.45 -22.10
CA LYS A 40 -53.38 5.02 -20.68
C LYS A 40 -52.33 4.02 -20.17
N ILE A 41 -51.68 4.42 -19.06
CA ILE A 41 -51.73 3.68 -17.77
C ILE A 41 -51.82 4.68 -16.59
N THR A 42 -52.72 4.37 -15.65
CA THR A 42 -53.13 5.05 -14.40
C THR A 42 -52.23 4.69 -13.21
N LEU A 43 -52.04 5.60 -12.23
CA LEU A 43 -51.86 5.25 -10.81
C LEU A 43 -52.51 6.27 -9.85
N ASN A 44 -53.22 5.73 -8.86
CA ASN A 44 -54.04 6.35 -7.79
C ASN A 44 -53.21 6.87 -6.60
N TYR A 45 -53.77 7.81 -5.81
CA TYR A 45 -53.92 7.88 -4.33
C TYR A 45 -54.63 9.23 -3.99
N SER A 46 -55.46 9.44 -2.96
CA SER A 46 -56.19 8.63 -1.97
C SER A 46 -57.26 9.53 -1.30
N ASP A 47 -58.32 8.88 -0.81
CA ASP A 47 -59.59 9.38 -0.25
C ASP A 47 -59.58 10.27 1.04
N GLU A 48 -58.62 11.19 1.25
CA GLU A 48 -58.54 12.00 2.49
C GLU A 48 -58.84 13.51 2.35
N LEU A 49 -59.62 13.91 1.33
CA LEU A 49 -60.25 15.25 1.28
C LEU A 49 -61.78 15.16 1.16
N LYS A 50 -62.36 14.12 1.77
CA LYS A 50 -63.82 13.94 1.86
C LYS A 50 -64.52 14.79 2.92
N ASP A 51 -63.78 15.60 3.69
CA ASP A 51 -64.34 16.43 4.77
C ASP A 51 -64.11 17.94 4.57
N PHE A 52 -64.22 18.45 3.34
CA PHE A 52 -64.55 19.87 3.14
C PHE A 52 -65.81 20.00 2.28
N ILE A 53 -66.91 19.97 3.03
CA ILE A 53 -68.30 20.32 2.72
C ILE A 53 -68.39 21.38 1.62
N THR A 54 -68.62 20.94 0.37
CA THR A 54 -69.35 21.77 -0.60
C THR A 54 -70.84 21.58 -0.33
N TYR A 55 -71.41 22.46 0.48
CA TYR A 55 -72.86 22.53 0.64
C TYR A 55 -73.29 23.99 0.67
N ASP A 56 -73.70 24.48 -0.50
CA ASP A 56 -74.60 25.61 -0.65
C ASP A 56 -76.03 25.13 -0.29
N GLN A 57 -76.20 24.64 0.95
CA GLN A 57 -77.52 24.24 1.44
C GLN A 57 -78.28 25.50 1.86
N ASN A 58 -79.03 26.02 0.92
CA ASN A 58 -80.10 26.95 1.17
C ASN A 58 -81.14 26.30 2.10
N TYR A 59 -81.37 26.90 3.27
CA TYR A 59 -82.40 26.42 4.21
C TYR A 59 -83.71 27.14 3.93
N GLU A 60 -84.71 26.40 3.44
CA GLU A 60 -86.05 26.92 3.16
C GLU A 60 -86.98 26.57 4.33
N ILE A 61 -87.48 27.59 5.02
CA ILE A 61 -88.19 27.43 6.30
C ILE A 61 -89.64 27.86 6.13
N LYS A 62 -90.60 27.09 6.65
CA LYS A 62 -92.04 27.40 6.53
C LYS A 62 -92.49 28.39 7.59
N LYS A 63 -93.47 29.22 7.22
CA LYS A 63 -94.12 30.24 8.06
C LYS A 63 -94.52 29.71 9.46
N ASP A 64 -94.27 30.54 10.48
CA ASP A 64 -94.59 30.35 11.90
C ASP A 64 -93.75 29.29 12.67
N GLU A 65 -92.65 28.81 12.08
CA GLU A 65 -91.64 27.98 12.75
C GLU A 65 -90.44 28.81 13.25
N GLU A 66 -89.87 28.43 14.41
CA GLU A 66 -88.62 28.98 14.93
C GLU A 66 -87.46 28.08 14.50
N PHE A 67 -86.45 28.66 13.84
CA PHE A 67 -85.29 27.92 13.35
C PHE A 67 -84.00 28.38 14.02
N VAL A 68 -83.20 27.41 14.44
CA VAL A 68 -81.86 27.61 14.98
C VAL A 68 -80.87 27.26 13.88
N PHE A 69 -80.03 28.22 13.49
CA PHE A 69 -79.04 28.01 12.46
C PHE A 69 -77.97 27.01 12.95
N PRO A 70 -77.50 26.07 12.09
CA PRO A 70 -76.40 25.20 12.44
C PRO A 70 -75.12 26.04 12.67
N GLN A 71 -74.29 25.65 13.64
CA GLN A 71 -72.95 26.24 13.77
C GLN A 71 -72.10 25.80 12.58
N ILE A 72 -71.73 26.75 11.73
CA ILE A 72 -70.80 26.51 10.62
C ILE A 72 -69.37 26.70 11.15
N GLU A 73 -68.51 25.71 10.94
CA GLU A 73 -67.08 25.84 11.25
C GLU A 73 -66.47 27.00 10.47
N SER A 74 -65.67 27.82 11.14
CA SER A 74 -65.28 29.16 10.71
C SER A 74 -64.30 29.22 9.53
N LYS A 75 -64.10 28.14 8.76
CA LYS A 75 -63.15 28.12 7.65
C LYS A 75 -63.64 27.31 6.45
N ILE A 76 -63.66 27.93 5.26
CA ILE A 76 -63.84 27.25 3.97
C ILE A 76 -62.62 27.50 3.09
N TYR A 77 -62.21 26.46 2.37
CA TYR A 77 -61.13 26.48 1.39
C TYR A 77 -61.68 26.28 -0.03
N ILE A 78 -61.40 27.20 -0.94
CA ILE A 78 -61.81 27.11 -2.36
C ILE A 78 -60.56 26.89 -3.22
N VAL A 79 -60.56 25.85 -4.06
CA VAL A 79 -59.48 25.53 -5.00
C VAL A 79 -59.91 25.94 -6.42
N ASP A 80 -59.17 26.85 -7.06
CA ASP A 80 -59.39 27.25 -8.45
C ASP A 80 -58.34 26.64 -9.38
N ASN A 81 -58.77 26.14 -10.54
CA ASN A 81 -57.91 25.57 -11.57
C ASN A 81 -57.74 26.57 -12.73
N THR A 82 -56.50 26.87 -13.14
CA THR A 82 -56.26 27.71 -14.33
C THR A 82 -55.18 27.11 -15.24
N VAL A 83 -55.42 27.09 -16.55
CA VAL A 83 -54.50 26.63 -17.60
C VAL A 83 -53.86 27.83 -18.27
N LEU A 84 -52.53 27.82 -18.48
CA LEU A 84 -51.81 28.75 -19.34
C LEU A 84 -51.03 27.96 -20.41
N GLU A 85 -50.95 28.54 -21.61
CA GLU A 85 -50.59 27.86 -22.87
C GLU A 85 -49.22 27.15 -22.91
N GLU A 86 -49.22 26.07 -23.71
CA GLU A 86 -48.17 25.14 -24.16
C GLU A 86 -47.33 24.41 -23.08
N ASP A 87 -47.76 23.17 -22.82
CA ASP A 87 -47.06 22.03 -22.21
C ASP A 87 -46.61 22.10 -20.74
N THR A 88 -47.24 22.93 -19.90
CA THR A 88 -47.12 22.79 -18.44
C THR A 88 -48.47 22.90 -17.73
N VAL A 89 -48.99 21.79 -17.19
CA VAL A 89 -50.05 21.83 -16.17
C VAL A 89 -49.40 22.14 -14.83
N ILE A 90 -49.62 23.34 -14.29
CA ILE A 90 -49.30 23.62 -12.89
C ILE A 90 -50.59 23.43 -12.09
N TYR A 91 -50.60 22.45 -11.19
CA TYR A 91 -51.61 22.38 -10.14
C TYR A 91 -51.34 23.53 -9.16
N THR A 92 -52.04 24.66 -9.32
CA THR A 92 -51.97 25.72 -8.33
C THR A 92 -53.01 25.42 -7.26
N ARG A 93 -52.55 25.03 -6.06
CA ARG A 93 -53.40 24.94 -4.88
C ARG A 93 -53.62 26.35 -4.36
N SER A 94 -54.54 27.10 -4.96
CA SER A 94 -54.99 28.36 -4.39
C SER A 94 -55.81 28.01 -3.15
N ILE A 95 -55.24 28.15 -1.95
CA ILE A 95 -55.99 28.01 -0.70
C ILE A 95 -56.34 29.42 -0.26
N TYR A 96 -57.62 29.77 -0.40
CA TYR A 96 -58.15 30.99 0.19
C TYR A 96 -58.76 30.64 1.55
N ASP A 97 -58.21 31.17 2.64
CA ASP A 97 -58.80 31.02 3.97
C ASP A 97 -60.03 31.93 4.08
N PHE A 98 -61.26 31.41 4.00
CA PHE A 98 -62.47 32.21 4.21
C PHE A 98 -63.08 32.00 5.59
N THR A 99 -63.36 33.06 6.35
CA THR A 99 -64.02 33.04 7.67
C THR A 99 -65.52 33.32 7.56
N PHE A 100 -66.35 32.52 8.27
CA PHE A 100 -67.81 32.68 8.28
C PHE A 100 -68.22 34.04 8.87
N TYR A 101 -69.06 34.77 8.13
CA TYR A 101 -69.44 36.15 8.42
C TYR A 101 -70.91 36.31 8.83
N GLY A 102 -71.81 35.44 8.38
CA GLY A 102 -73.24 35.47 8.75
C GLY A 102 -74.15 34.85 7.70
N TRP A 103 -75.47 34.94 7.88
CA TRP A 103 -76.48 34.41 6.94
C TRP A 103 -77.23 35.52 6.22
N LYS A 104 -77.61 35.29 4.96
CA LYS A 104 -78.36 36.24 4.12
C LYS A 104 -79.73 35.68 3.76
N THR A 105 -80.76 36.51 3.79
CA THR A 105 -82.09 36.16 3.25
C THR A 105 -82.15 36.32 1.73
N THR A 106 -83.20 35.78 1.09
CA THR A 106 -83.55 36.03 -0.32
C THR A 106 -83.68 37.53 -0.67
N ASP A 107 -84.03 38.37 0.31
CA ASP A 107 -84.11 39.84 0.15
C ASP A 107 -82.78 40.55 0.46
N ASN A 108 -81.67 39.80 0.54
CA ASN A 108 -80.31 40.28 0.80
C ASN A 108 -80.05 40.88 2.19
N ILE A 109 -80.89 40.61 3.20
CA ILE A 109 -80.70 41.09 4.57
C ILE A 109 -79.74 40.16 5.32
N LEU A 110 -78.71 40.73 5.95
CA LEU A 110 -77.73 39.99 6.77
C LEU A 110 -78.26 39.76 8.18
N ILE A 111 -78.11 38.53 8.68
CA ILE A 111 -78.47 38.14 10.04
C ILE A 111 -77.26 37.45 10.69
N GLU A 112 -76.82 38.00 11.81
CA GLU A 112 -75.68 37.51 12.60
C GLU A 112 -76.12 36.66 13.82
N ASN A 113 -77.43 36.56 14.07
CA ASN A 113 -77.99 35.86 15.23
C ASN A 113 -78.16 34.34 14.99
N ASN A 114 -77.94 33.54 16.03
CA ASN A 114 -77.98 32.07 15.96
C ASN A 114 -79.39 31.46 15.79
N SER A 115 -80.47 32.23 15.93
CA SER A 115 -81.84 31.79 15.63
C SER A 115 -82.72 32.95 15.16
N VAL A 116 -83.72 32.64 14.33
CA VAL A 116 -84.72 33.63 13.87
C VAL A 116 -86.10 32.99 13.74
N LYS A 117 -87.16 33.75 14.05
CA LYS A 117 -88.55 33.33 13.88
C LYS A 117 -89.07 33.91 12.56
N VAL A 118 -89.54 33.06 11.65
CA VAL A 118 -89.85 33.48 10.28
C VAL A 118 -91.37 33.64 10.11
N GLU A 119 -91.82 34.86 9.82
CA GLU A 119 -93.26 35.18 9.66
C GLU A 119 -93.81 34.81 8.27
N GLU A 120 -92.95 34.51 7.30
CA GLU A 120 -93.26 34.03 5.95
C GLU A 120 -92.12 33.14 5.43
N SER A 121 -92.40 32.18 4.52
CA SER A 121 -91.39 31.21 4.13
C SER A 121 -90.17 31.87 3.45
N THR A 122 -88.96 31.67 4.00
CA THR A 122 -87.73 32.38 3.59
C THR A 122 -86.55 31.44 3.43
N THR A 123 -85.65 31.74 2.48
CA THR A 123 -84.42 31.00 2.24
C THR A 123 -83.20 31.74 2.80
N PHE A 124 -82.32 31.01 3.51
CA PHE A 124 -81.08 31.55 4.08
C PHE A 124 -79.82 30.95 3.44
N THR A 125 -78.84 31.80 3.12
CA THR A 125 -77.55 31.45 2.49
C THR A 125 -76.36 31.98 3.32
N PRO A 126 -75.31 31.19 3.61
CA PRO A 126 -74.17 31.65 4.41
C PRO A 126 -73.21 32.55 3.60
N ILE A 127 -72.56 33.53 4.25
CA ILE A 127 -71.55 34.43 3.68
C ILE A 127 -70.21 34.30 4.41
N TYR A 128 -69.09 34.44 3.70
CA TYR A 128 -67.73 34.34 4.23
C TYR A 128 -66.80 35.48 3.76
N ASN A 129 -65.77 35.84 4.54
CA ASN A 129 -64.73 36.86 4.25
C ASN A 129 -63.31 36.27 4.16
N LEU A 130 -62.40 36.86 3.37
CA LEU A 130 -61.02 36.36 3.24
C LEU A 130 -60.16 36.66 4.50
N SER A 131 -59.39 35.68 4.98
CA SER A 131 -58.58 35.74 6.20
C SER A 131 -57.12 36.07 5.86
N SER A 132 -56.54 37.07 6.53
CA SER A 132 -55.21 37.62 6.26
C SER A 132 -54.05 36.66 6.65
N SER A 133 -53.35 36.07 5.67
CA SER A 133 -52.04 35.42 5.86
C SER A 133 -50.94 36.21 5.13
N SER A 134 -49.82 36.47 5.81
CA SER A 134 -48.64 37.15 5.25
C SER A 134 -47.63 36.13 4.69
N TYR A 135 -47.05 36.42 3.52
CA TYR A 135 -46.03 35.61 2.87
C TYR A 135 -44.62 35.98 3.34
N VAL A 136 -43.76 34.97 3.51
CA VAL A 136 -42.34 35.14 3.83
C VAL A 136 -41.50 35.17 2.54
N ILE A 137 -40.71 36.22 2.38
CA ILE A 137 -39.78 36.41 1.27
C ILE A 137 -38.36 36.43 1.80
N ASN A 138 -37.57 35.43 1.40
CA ASN A 138 -36.19 35.26 1.79
C ASN A 138 -35.27 35.76 0.67
N PHE A 139 -34.48 36.77 0.99
CA PHE A 139 -33.51 37.36 0.07
C PHE A 139 -32.14 36.76 0.35
N TYR A 140 -31.53 36.16 -0.67
CA TYR A 140 -30.21 35.55 -0.58
C TYR A 140 -29.18 36.31 -1.41
N THR A 141 -27.98 36.46 -0.84
CA THR A 141 -26.78 36.97 -1.52
C THR A 141 -25.65 35.99 -1.31
N ASN A 142 -25.00 35.53 -2.39
CA ASN A 142 -23.87 34.59 -2.31
C ASN A 142 -24.14 33.34 -1.43
N GLY A 143 -25.37 32.83 -1.45
CA GLY A 143 -25.79 31.66 -0.66
C GLY A 143 -26.11 31.93 0.82
N PHE A 144 -25.97 33.16 1.30
CA PHE A 144 -26.38 33.57 2.65
C PHE A 144 -27.71 34.33 2.60
N LEU A 145 -28.57 34.08 3.60
CA LEU A 145 -29.80 34.84 3.79
C LEU A 145 -29.42 36.28 4.17
N LEU A 146 -29.60 37.21 3.22
CA LEU A 146 -29.37 38.64 3.41
C LEU A 146 -30.43 39.23 4.34
N ASN A 147 -31.70 38.94 4.03
CA ASN A 147 -32.84 39.48 4.77
C ASN A 147 -34.07 38.58 4.59
N LYS A 148 -35.00 38.65 5.53
CA LYS A 148 -36.33 38.05 5.47
C LYS A 148 -37.36 39.16 5.62
N SER A 149 -38.28 39.24 4.67
CA SER A 149 -39.42 40.17 4.69
C SER A 149 -40.74 39.41 4.76
N GLU A 150 -41.77 40.03 5.33
CA GLU A 150 -43.13 39.50 5.35
C GLU A 150 -44.07 40.50 4.67
N SER A 151 -44.92 40.05 3.74
CA SER A 151 -45.90 40.90 3.06
C SER A 151 -47.24 40.19 2.88
N GLN A 152 -48.34 40.92 3.08
CA GLN A 152 -49.71 40.46 2.77
C GLN A 152 -50.14 40.82 1.34
N ASP A 153 -49.38 41.67 0.66
CA ASP A 153 -49.62 42.13 -0.71
C ASP A 153 -48.35 41.90 -1.54
N LEU A 154 -48.33 40.82 -2.32
CA LEU A 154 -47.17 40.45 -3.14
C LEU A 154 -47.08 41.26 -4.43
N GLU A 155 -48.23 41.67 -4.99
CA GLU A 155 -48.28 42.39 -6.26
C GLU A 155 -47.71 43.81 -6.13
N ASN A 156 -47.85 44.44 -4.95
CA ASN A 156 -47.29 45.75 -4.65
C ASN A 156 -46.02 45.69 -3.78
N PHE A 157 -45.43 44.52 -3.56
CA PHE A 157 -44.22 44.40 -2.75
C PHE A 157 -43.00 45.03 -3.46
N GLU A 158 -42.43 46.07 -2.85
CA GLU A 158 -41.22 46.72 -3.37
C GLU A 158 -39.98 45.84 -3.09
N LEU A 159 -39.34 45.39 -4.17
CA LEU A 159 -38.13 44.59 -4.06
C LEU A 159 -36.97 45.45 -3.53
N PRO A 160 -36.25 45.00 -2.48
CA PRO A 160 -35.15 45.75 -1.92
C PRO A 160 -34.03 45.92 -2.95
N VAL A 161 -33.51 47.14 -3.07
CA VAL A 161 -32.31 47.42 -3.87
C VAL A 161 -31.10 47.18 -2.98
N ILE A 162 -30.13 46.41 -3.48
CA ILE A 162 -28.86 46.23 -2.77
C ILE A 162 -27.92 47.36 -3.16
N GLU A 163 -27.55 48.18 -2.18
CA GLU A 163 -26.49 49.17 -2.33
C GLU A 163 -25.17 48.57 -1.85
N ASN A 164 -24.19 48.48 -2.74
CA ASN A 164 -22.85 48.03 -2.41
C ASN A 164 -21.84 48.87 -3.20
N GLN A 165 -20.85 49.42 -2.50
CA GLN A 165 -19.82 50.27 -3.12
C GLN A 165 -18.97 49.51 -4.14
N ASN A 166 -18.86 48.20 -3.98
CA ASN A 166 -18.01 47.33 -4.77
C ASN A 166 -18.78 46.53 -5.84
N TYR A 167 -20.12 46.48 -5.77
CA TYR A 167 -20.95 45.67 -6.66
C TYR A 167 -22.22 46.40 -7.09
N THR A 168 -22.51 46.36 -8.38
CA THR A 168 -23.78 46.75 -8.97
C THR A 168 -24.81 45.64 -8.79
N PHE A 169 -25.99 46.00 -8.27
CA PHE A 169 -27.13 45.11 -8.17
C PHE A 169 -27.90 45.05 -9.50
N GLU A 170 -27.87 43.91 -10.18
CA GLU A 170 -28.57 43.73 -11.45
C GLU A 170 -30.03 43.29 -11.28
N GLY A 171 -30.40 42.72 -10.13
CA GLY A 171 -31.78 42.34 -9.84
C GLY A 171 -31.91 41.03 -9.06
N TRP A 172 -33.16 40.70 -8.75
CA TRP A 172 -33.55 39.46 -8.08
C TRP A 172 -33.93 38.37 -9.09
N TYR A 173 -33.66 37.12 -8.74
CA TYR A 173 -33.98 35.92 -9.52
C TYR A 173 -34.52 34.81 -8.62
N TYR A 174 -35.42 33.97 -9.13
CA TYR A 174 -35.98 32.84 -8.36
C TYR A 174 -35.00 31.66 -8.19
N ASN A 175 -33.85 31.70 -8.84
CA ASN A 175 -32.84 30.67 -8.75
C ASN A 175 -31.46 31.30 -8.60
N ASP A 176 -30.58 30.59 -7.88
CA ASP A 176 -29.18 30.93 -7.65
C ASP A 176 -28.32 30.86 -8.92
N SER A 177 -28.81 30.19 -9.97
CA SER A 177 -28.19 30.15 -11.30
C SER A 177 -28.49 31.40 -12.15
N TYR A 178 -29.36 32.29 -11.66
CA TYR A 178 -29.80 33.54 -12.31
C TYR A 178 -30.37 33.33 -13.71
N LEU A 179 -30.91 32.15 -14.01
CA LEU A 179 -31.50 31.80 -15.29
C LEU A 179 -32.95 32.30 -15.37
N GLY A 180 -33.36 32.82 -16.52
CA GLY A 180 -34.71 33.35 -16.76
C GLY A 180 -34.78 34.88 -16.71
N LYS A 181 -36.01 35.42 -16.69
CA LYS A 181 -36.22 36.88 -16.58
C LYS A 181 -35.97 37.35 -15.15
N LYS A 182 -35.40 38.55 -15.01
CA LYS A 182 -35.30 39.26 -13.74
C LYS A 182 -36.68 39.39 -13.11
N VAL A 183 -36.74 39.24 -11.79
CA VAL A 183 -37.97 39.46 -11.02
C VAL A 183 -38.18 40.96 -10.92
N GLU A 184 -39.17 41.45 -11.66
CA GLU A 184 -39.63 42.85 -11.63
C GLU A 184 -40.74 43.05 -10.59
N SER A 185 -41.56 42.01 -10.36
CA SER A 185 -42.57 41.95 -9.31
C SER A 185 -42.84 40.50 -8.91
N ILE A 186 -43.29 40.28 -7.67
CA ILE A 186 -43.65 38.96 -7.17
C ILE A 186 -45.12 38.71 -7.52
N LYS A 187 -45.43 37.62 -8.23
CA LYS A 187 -46.81 37.28 -8.63
C LYS A 187 -47.36 36.15 -7.78
N TYR A 188 -48.65 36.21 -7.44
CA TYR A 188 -49.35 35.21 -6.61
C TYR A 188 -49.28 33.77 -7.16
N SER A 189 -49.03 33.60 -8.47
CA SER A 189 -49.07 32.30 -9.16
C SER A 189 -47.84 31.39 -8.95
N GLN A 190 -46.95 31.67 -7.98
CA GLN A 190 -45.66 30.95 -7.82
C GLN A 190 -45.26 30.66 -6.36
N ILE A 191 -46.16 30.11 -5.52
CA ILE A 191 -45.91 29.98 -4.08
C ILE A 191 -45.97 28.53 -3.60
N ASN A 192 -44.81 27.97 -3.27
CA ASN A 192 -44.67 27.09 -2.10
C ASN A 192 -44.46 28.00 -0.89
N ASP A 193 -44.68 27.50 0.34
CA ASP A 193 -44.77 28.26 1.60
C ASP A 193 -43.64 29.29 1.92
N GLU A 194 -42.53 29.33 1.15
CA GLU A 194 -41.49 30.36 1.21
C GLU A 194 -41.06 30.84 -0.19
N ILE A 195 -41.01 32.17 -0.39
CA ILE A 195 -40.51 32.79 -1.63
C ILE A 195 -39.01 33.05 -1.46
N ILE A 196 -38.18 32.51 -2.34
CA ILE A 196 -36.72 32.70 -2.29
C ILE A 196 -36.25 33.49 -3.49
N LEU A 197 -35.56 34.61 -3.23
CA LEU A 197 -35.00 35.49 -4.24
C LEU A 197 -33.49 35.59 -4.07
N TYR A 198 -32.76 35.40 -5.16
CA TYR A 198 -31.31 35.45 -5.22
C TYR A 198 -30.86 36.73 -5.93
N ALA A 199 -30.04 37.52 -5.26
CA ALA A 199 -29.48 38.74 -5.82
C ALA A 199 -28.38 38.41 -6.82
N LYS A 200 -28.50 38.97 -8.03
CA LYS A 200 -27.42 38.98 -9.00
C LYS A 200 -26.58 40.25 -8.80
N LEU A 201 -25.36 40.07 -8.29
CA LEU A 201 -24.40 41.13 -8.09
C LEU A 201 -23.28 41.04 -9.13
N VAL A 202 -22.99 42.15 -9.79
CA VAL A 202 -21.89 42.28 -10.75
C VAL A 202 -20.90 43.31 -10.19
N PRO A 203 -19.59 43.01 -10.11
CA PRO A 203 -18.62 43.95 -9.54
C PRO A 203 -18.61 45.30 -10.27
N THR A 204 -18.37 46.40 -9.56
CA THR A 204 -18.23 47.74 -10.17
C THR A 204 -16.85 47.89 -10.84
N VAL A 205 -16.75 48.82 -11.79
CA VAL A 205 -15.47 49.15 -12.43
C VAL A 205 -14.44 49.62 -11.40
N GLU A 206 -14.85 50.42 -10.43
CA GLU A 206 -14.00 50.94 -9.36
C GLU A 206 -13.42 49.81 -8.49
N TYR A 207 -14.25 48.84 -8.11
CA TYR A 207 -13.78 47.67 -7.35
C TYR A 207 -12.79 46.81 -8.12
N VAL A 208 -13.07 46.53 -9.40
CA VAL A 208 -12.12 45.76 -10.23
C VAL A 208 -10.83 46.54 -10.45
N ASN A 209 -10.88 47.86 -10.66
CA ASN A 209 -9.68 48.70 -10.72
C ASN A 209 -8.86 48.60 -9.44
N PHE A 210 -9.49 48.71 -8.27
CA PHE A 210 -8.81 48.53 -7.00
C PHE A 210 -8.12 47.16 -6.91
N LEU A 211 -8.81 46.07 -7.27
CA LEU A 211 -8.20 44.73 -7.28
C LEU A 211 -7.00 44.65 -8.24
N VAL A 212 -7.09 45.25 -9.42
CA VAL A 212 -6.03 45.23 -10.45
C VAL A 212 -4.83 46.09 -10.06
N GLU A 213 -5.05 47.26 -9.44
CA GLU A 213 -3.97 48.13 -8.95
C GLU A 213 -3.16 47.48 -7.82
N ASN A 214 -3.79 46.58 -7.06
CA ASN A 214 -3.14 45.81 -6.02
C ASN A 214 -2.44 44.54 -6.53
N VAL A 215 -2.50 44.22 -7.83
CA VAL A 215 -1.68 43.14 -8.39
C VAL A 215 -0.22 43.61 -8.42
N PRO A 216 0.69 42.98 -7.66
CA PRO A 216 2.07 43.43 -7.56
C PRO A 216 2.78 43.36 -8.91
N ILE A 217 3.82 44.20 -9.06
CA ILE A 217 4.65 44.24 -10.28
C ILE A 217 5.40 42.92 -10.43
N ASP A 218 5.93 42.39 -9.32
CA ASP A 218 6.56 41.07 -9.23
C ASP A 218 5.52 40.08 -8.69
N VAL A 219 4.83 39.41 -9.61
CA VAL A 219 3.80 38.42 -9.26
C VAL A 219 4.46 37.17 -8.69
N THR A 220 4.07 36.78 -7.49
CA THR A 220 4.55 35.57 -6.81
C THR A 220 3.44 34.55 -6.61
N ILE A 221 3.79 33.35 -6.14
CA ILE A 221 2.81 32.32 -5.78
C ILE A 221 1.79 32.77 -4.71
N PHE A 222 2.11 33.77 -3.89
CA PHE A 222 1.18 34.27 -2.86
C PHE A 222 0.06 35.14 -3.44
N ASP A 223 0.14 35.50 -4.73
CA ASP A 223 -0.80 36.38 -5.41
C ASP A 223 -1.86 35.61 -6.22
N ILE A 224 -1.79 34.27 -6.27
CA ILE A 224 -2.65 33.42 -7.12
C ILE A 224 -4.14 33.73 -6.87
N ASP A 225 -4.60 33.69 -5.62
CA ASP A 225 -6.00 33.90 -5.27
C ASP A 225 -6.46 35.32 -5.65
N ASN A 226 -5.63 36.33 -5.42
CA ASN A 226 -5.92 37.71 -5.77
C ASN A 226 -6.04 37.91 -7.28
N ILE A 227 -5.15 37.29 -8.06
CA ILE A 227 -5.15 37.36 -9.53
C ILE A 227 -6.36 36.63 -10.12
N GLU A 228 -6.67 35.41 -9.64
CA GLU A 228 -7.86 34.69 -10.08
C GLU A 228 -9.13 35.47 -9.73
N HIS A 229 -9.21 36.03 -8.52
CA HIS A 229 -10.36 36.81 -8.10
C HIS A 229 -10.53 38.08 -8.95
N ALA A 230 -9.47 38.83 -9.18
CA ALA A 230 -9.48 40.03 -10.01
C ALA A 230 -9.86 39.71 -11.47
N TYR A 231 -9.29 38.66 -12.06
CA TYR A 231 -9.57 38.26 -13.44
C TYR A 231 -11.01 37.76 -13.61
N ASN A 232 -11.50 36.91 -12.70
CA ASN A 232 -12.88 36.44 -12.71
C ASN A 232 -13.88 37.58 -12.50
N SER A 233 -13.56 38.55 -11.64
CA SER A 233 -14.37 39.75 -11.45
C SER A 233 -14.39 40.62 -12.70
N TYR A 234 -13.26 40.80 -13.38
CA TYR A 234 -13.18 41.46 -14.68
C TYR A 234 -14.05 40.75 -15.72
N GLN A 235 -14.05 39.41 -15.79
CA GLN A 235 -14.84 38.68 -16.80
C GLN A 235 -16.35 38.92 -16.69
N LYS A 236 -16.86 39.18 -15.48
CA LYS A 236 -18.27 39.47 -15.21
C LYS A 236 -18.71 40.87 -15.65
N LEU A 237 -17.79 41.78 -15.97
CA LEU A 237 -18.11 43.13 -16.44
C LEU A 237 -18.68 43.15 -17.85
N SER A 238 -19.50 44.17 -18.14
CA SER A 238 -19.99 44.47 -19.49
C SER A 238 -18.83 44.87 -20.43
N TYR A 239 -19.02 44.73 -21.74
CA TYR A 239 -18.00 45.09 -22.74
C TYR A 239 -17.55 46.55 -22.61
N GLN A 240 -18.49 47.48 -22.40
CA GLN A 240 -18.19 48.90 -22.25
C GLN A 240 -17.36 49.17 -20.98
N ASN A 241 -17.72 48.52 -19.87
CA ASN A 241 -17.01 48.67 -18.60
C ASN A 241 -15.60 48.10 -18.64
N LYS A 242 -15.38 46.99 -19.37
CA LYS A 242 -14.06 46.40 -19.58
C LYS A 242 -13.08 47.39 -20.26
N GLN A 243 -13.56 48.24 -21.16
CA GLN A 243 -12.73 49.23 -21.88
C GLN A 243 -12.22 50.37 -20.97
N LEU A 244 -12.83 50.57 -19.80
CA LEU A 244 -12.45 51.61 -18.84
C LEU A 244 -11.28 51.20 -17.93
N ILE A 245 -10.86 49.93 -17.98
CA ILE A 245 -9.82 49.35 -17.12
C ILE A 245 -8.49 49.37 -17.88
N GLU A 246 -7.78 50.49 -17.82
CA GLU A 246 -6.51 50.70 -18.54
C GLU A 246 -5.39 49.74 -18.06
N SER A 247 -5.44 49.32 -16.79
CA SER A 247 -4.47 48.43 -16.15
C SER A 247 -4.66 46.94 -16.50
N TYR A 248 -5.66 46.58 -17.30
CA TYR A 248 -6.02 45.19 -17.59
C TYR A 248 -4.88 44.36 -18.19
N ASN A 249 -4.00 44.96 -18.99
CA ASN A 249 -2.90 44.22 -19.63
C ASN A 249 -1.98 43.55 -18.60
N LYS A 250 -1.75 44.19 -17.43
CA LYS A 250 -0.97 43.59 -16.33
C LYS A 250 -1.67 42.38 -15.75
N LEU A 251 -2.96 42.52 -15.43
CA LEU A 251 -3.79 41.41 -14.93
C LEU A 251 -3.83 40.25 -15.92
N LYS A 252 -3.97 40.55 -17.22
CA LYS A 252 -4.01 39.54 -18.27
C LYS A 252 -2.71 38.75 -18.34
N THR A 253 -1.55 39.42 -18.30
CA THR A 253 -0.25 38.75 -18.28
C THR A 253 -0.07 37.93 -17.01
N ALA A 254 -0.43 38.46 -15.84
CA ALA A 254 -0.40 37.73 -14.58
C ALA A 254 -1.28 36.46 -14.62
N TYR A 255 -2.50 36.58 -15.12
CA TYR A 255 -3.43 35.45 -15.27
C TYR A 255 -2.97 34.43 -16.32
N GLN A 256 -2.30 34.86 -17.40
CA GLN A 256 -1.69 33.93 -18.37
C GLN A 256 -0.59 33.06 -17.73
N ASN A 257 0.03 33.54 -16.65
CA ASN A 257 1.02 32.79 -15.88
C ASN A 257 0.41 31.97 -14.73
N ILE A 258 -0.92 31.97 -14.55
CA ILE A 258 -1.56 31.35 -13.37
C ILE A 258 -1.26 29.85 -13.24
N GLU A 259 -1.23 29.12 -14.34
CA GLU A 259 -0.93 27.68 -14.31
C GLU A 259 0.54 27.41 -13.95
N LYS A 260 1.45 28.30 -14.34
CA LYS A 260 2.85 28.26 -13.91
C LYS A 260 2.97 28.56 -12.42
N LEU A 261 2.27 29.59 -11.94
CA LEU A 261 2.22 29.97 -10.52
C LEU A 261 1.65 28.84 -9.66
N LYS A 262 0.57 28.18 -10.09
CA LYS A 262 0.01 27.00 -9.40
C LYS A 262 1.01 25.86 -9.31
N THR A 263 1.75 25.62 -10.40
CA THR A 263 2.81 24.61 -10.42
C THR A 263 3.93 24.97 -9.43
N ALA A 264 4.39 26.23 -9.43
CA ALA A 264 5.37 26.75 -8.49
C ALA A 264 4.89 26.67 -7.03
N TYR A 265 3.63 27.00 -6.77
CA TYR A 265 3.03 26.93 -5.43
C TYR A 265 2.98 25.50 -4.91
N ALA A 266 2.57 24.54 -5.74
CA ALA A 266 2.58 23.13 -5.37
C ALA A 266 3.98 22.64 -5.00
N PHE A 267 5.02 23.14 -5.66
CA PHE A 267 6.41 22.85 -5.32
C PHE A 267 6.85 23.57 -4.03
N TYR A 268 6.52 24.84 -3.86
CA TYR A 268 6.81 25.61 -2.64
C TYR A 268 6.24 24.94 -1.39
N CYS A 269 5.00 24.44 -1.45
CA CYS A 269 4.41 23.68 -0.34
C CYS A 269 5.25 22.44 0.04
N LYS A 270 5.82 21.73 -0.95
CA LYS A 270 6.70 20.58 -0.68
C LYS A 270 8.03 20.99 -0.08
N LEU A 271 8.63 22.10 -0.53
CA LEU A 271 9.85 22.66 0.05
C LEU A 271 9.64 23.04 1.52
N GLU A 272 8.57 23.77 1.83
CA GLU A 272 8.20 24.16 3.19
C GLU A 272 7.98 22.94 4.08
N GLU A 273 7.33 21.90 3.58
CA GLU A 273 7.16 20.65 4.32
C GLU A 273 8.52 20.04 4.71
N VAL A 274 9.48 20.03 3.79
CA VAL A 274 10.83 19.51 4.06
C VAL A 274 11.61 20.40 5.02
N TYR A 275 11.54 21.72 4.88
CA TYR A 275 12.22 22.65 5.79
C TYR A 275 11.72 22.59 7.23
N ASN A 276 10.46 22.22 7.42
CA ASN A 276 9.84 22.09 8.73
C ASN A 276 9.94 20.67 9.33
N LYS A 277 10.48 19.68 8.60
CA LYS A 277 10.74 18.33 9.12
C LYS A 277 12.02 18.30 9.94
N ASP A 278 12.03 17.49 11.00
CA ASP A 278 13.24 17.19 11.76
C ASP A 278 14.28 16.51 10.85
N ILE A 279 15.50 17.05 10.86
CA ILE A 279 16.62 16.52 10.08
C ILE A 279 16.93 15.10 10.57
N SER A 280 16.73 14.13 9.69
CA SER A 280 16.92 12.71 9.98
C SER A 280 17.31 11.94 8.71
N PRO A 281 17.92 10.75 8.83
CA PRO A 281 18.29 9.92 7.68
C PRO A 281 17.12 9.60 6.72
N ILE A 282 15.91 9.42 7.25
CA ILE A 282 14.75 9.05 6.45
C ILE A 282 14.28 10.18 5.53
N LEU A 283 14.65 11.43 5.85
CA LEU A 283 14.36 12.60 5.02
C LEU A 283 15.12 12.58 3.68
N LYS A 284 16.17 11.74 3.56
CA LYS A 284 17.00 11.64 2.34
C LYS A 284 16.17 11.37 1.08
N TYR A 285 15.25 10.40 1.14
CA TYR A 285 14.41 10.06 -0.02
C TYR A 285 13.46 11.21 -0.41
N ASP A 286 12.87 11.89 0.58
CA ASP A 286 12.02 13.05 0.33
C ASP A 286 12.82 14.18 -0.33
N LEU A 287 14.05 14.43 0.13
CA LEU A 287 14.96 15.43 -0.44
C LEU A 287 15.42 15.07 -1.86
N GLU A 288 15.76 13.82 -2.13
CA GLU A 288 16.15 13.37 -3.48
C GLU A 288 15.00 13.54 -4.47
N ASN A 289 13.78 13.16 -4.09
CA ASN A 289 12.60 13.35 -4.94
C ASN A 289 12.25 14.83 -5.13
N LEU A 290 12.41 15.64 -4.08
CA LEU A 290 12.23 17.08 -4.17
C LEU A 290 13.24 17.70 -5.12
N MET A 291 14.49 17.26 -5.09
CA MET A 291 15.54 17.73 -5.99
C MET A 291 15.28 17.31 -7.44
N ILE A 292 14.93 16.05 -7.69
CA ILE A 292 14.54 15.59 -9.04
C ILE A 292 13.37 16.43 -9.57
N SER A 293 12.38 16.71 -8.70
CA SER A 293 11.26 17.57 -9.06
C SER A 293 11.72 18.98 -9.41
N LEU A 294 12.62 19.57 -8.63
CA LEU A 294 13.19 20.89 -8.88
C LEU A 294 13.95 20.97 -10.21
N GLU A 295 14.82 19.99 -10.46
CA GLU A 295 15.62 19.92 -11.70
C GLU A 295 14.77 19.73 -12.95
N SER A 296 13.57 19.16 -12.81
CA SER A 296 12.61 19.00 -13.90
C SER A 296 11.78 20.25 -14.21
N LEU A 297 11.80 21.27 -13.33
CA LEU A 297 11.04 22.50 -13.52
C LEU A 297 11.73 23.42 -14.53
N ASP A 298 10.92 24.04 -15.40
CA ASP A 298 11.38 25.08 -16.32
C ASP A 298 11.83 26.32 -15.53
N GLN A 299 12.92 26.98 -15.96
CA GLN A 299 13.46 28.18 -15.31
C GLN A 299 12.39 29.27 -15.14
N THR A 300 11.49 29.43 -16.11
CA THR A 300 10.38 30.39 -16.05
C THR A 300 9.34 30.07 -14.98
N ILE A 301 9.30 28.83 -14.47
CA ILE A 301 8.48 28.46 -13.30
C ILE A 301 9.25 28.73 -12.01
N ILE A 302 10.56 28.44 -11.99
CA ILE A 302 11.44 28.67 -10.84
C ILE A 302 11.43 30.13 -10.40
N ASP A 303 11.43 31.06 -11.37
CA ASP A 303 11.41 32.51 -11.11
C ASP A 303 10.18 32.97 -10.28
N TYR A 304 9.12 32.17 -10.20
CA TYR A 304 7.94 32.48 -9.39
C TYR A 304 8.01 31.98 -7.94
N ILE A 305 8.99 31.14 -7.58
CA ILE A 305 9.14 30.58 -6.23
C ILE A 305 9.90 31.61 -5.36
N PRO A 306 9.24 32.23 -4.37
CA PRO A 306 9.85 33.29 -3.57
C PRO A 306 10.93 32.72 -2.66
N ASN A 307 12.06 33.43 -2.58
CA ASN A 307 13.18 33.12 -1.68
C ASN A 307 13.65 31.66 -1.77
N LEU A 308 13.64 31.06 -2.97
CA LEU A 308 14.19 29.72 -3.16
C LEU A 308 15.69 29.72 -2.77
N ASP A 309 15.95 29.29 -1.55
CA ASP A 309 17.29 29.30 -0.98
C ASP A 309 17.99 27.97 -1.30
N TYR A 310 18.58 27.92 -2.50
CA TYR A 310 19.40 26.80 -2.94
C TYR A 310 20.54 26.50 -1.95
N VAL A 311 21.08 27.51 -1.26
CA VAL A 311 22.16 27.31 -0.30
C VAL A 311 21.63 26.57 0.92
N ARG A 312 20.49 26.98 1.46
CA ARG A 312 19.84 26.30 2.57
C ARG A 312 19.43 24.88 2.22
N LEU A 313 18.83 24.67 1.04
CA LEU A 313 18.44 23.33 0.57
C LEU A 313 19.65 22.40 0.45
N ASN A 314 20.73 22.87 -0.20
CA ASN A 314 21.97 22.12 -0.30
C ASN A 314 22.60 21.83 1.07
N THR A 315 22.55 22.79 2.01
CA THR A 315 23.04 22.60 3.39
C THR A 315 22.26 21.49 4.09
N ILE A 316 20.92 21.47 3.97
CA ILE A 316 20.09 20.42 4.56
C ILE A 316 20.40 19.06 3.92
N ILE A 317 20.60 19.01 2.60
CA ILE A 317 21.00 17.79 1.89
C ILE A 317 22.34 17.27 2.42
N ASP A 318 23.33 18.14 2.59
CA ASP A 318 24.64 17.77 3.11
C ASP A 318 24.55 17.25 4.56
N GLU A 319 23.76 17.91 5.42
CA GLU A 319 23.50 17.49 6.80
C GLU A 319 22.79 16.13 6.86
N VAL A 320 21.74 15.94 6.06
CA VAL A 320 20.99 14.67 5.98
C VAL A 320 21.86 13.56 5.41
N ASN A 321 22.68 13.83 4.39
CA ASN A 321 23.60 12.84 3.85
C ASN A 321 24.65 12.41 4.88
N ALA A 322 25.25 13.37 5.60
CA ALA A 322 26.20 13.05 6.65
C ALA A 322 25.58 12.19 7.77
N LEU A 323 24.35 12.54 8.21
CA LEU A 323 23.59 11.75 9.17
C LEU A 323 23.24 10.37 8.60
N TYR A 324 22.73 10.29 7.38
CA TYR A 324 22.37 9.03 6.73
C TYR A 324 23.58 8.10 6.65
N GLU A 325 24.74 8.56 6.21
CA GLU A 325 25.95 7.75 6.12
C GLU A 325 26.41 7.24 7.50
N GLN A 326 26.30 8.06 8.54
CA GLN A 326 26.60 7.63 9.91
C GLN A 326 25.66 6.50 10.35
N TYR A 327 24.35 6.72 10.25
CA TYR A 327 23.33 5.77 10.70
C TYR A 327 23.35 4.48 9.86
N TYR A 328 23.59 4.61 8.56
CA TYR A 328 23.71 3.48 7.64
C TYR A 328 24.92 2.61 7.98
N LYS A 329 26.06 3.21 8.33
CA LYS A 329 27.24 2.46 8.79
C LYS A 329 26.98 1.73 10.10
N GLU A 330 26.31 2.37 11.06
CA GLU A 330 25.91 1.72 12.32
C GLU A 330 24.93 0.55 12.07
N ALA A 331 23.97 0.73 11.16
CA ALA A 331 23.05 -0.31 10.75
C ALA A 331 23.77 -1.49 10.08
N GLN A 332 24.71 -1.24 9.18
CA GLN A 332 25.52 -2.29 8.52
C GLN A 332 26.33 -3.11 9.53
N GLU A 333 26.98 -2.47 10.50
CA GLU A 333 27.73 -3.19 11.52
C GLU A 333 26.82 -4.04 12.41
N PHE A 334 25.61 -3.56 12.71
CA PHE A 334 24.61 -4.33 13.44
C PHE A 334 24.07 -5.51 12.61
N ASP A 335 23.78 -5.31 11.32
CA ASP A 335 23.40 -6.38 10.39
C ASP A 335 24.46 -7.49 10.33
N LYS A 336 25.75 -7.14 10.34
CA LYS A 336 26.84 -8.14 10.40
C LYS A 336 26.83 -8.94 11.70
N LYS A 337 26.52 -8.34 12.85
CA LYS A 337 26.36 -9.07 14.11
C LYS A 337 25.21 -10.08 14.01
N ILE A 338 24.08 -9.67 13.43
CA ILE A 338 22.91 -10.55 13.23
C ILE A 338 23.25 -11.70 12.27
N ALA A 339 23.94 -11.42 11.17
CA ALA A 339 24.27 -12.43 10.16
C ALA A 339 25.11 -13.58 10.71
N LYS A 340 25.98 -13.33 11.70
CA LYS A 340 26.88 -14.32 12.33
C LYS A 340 26.17 -15.37 13.19
N LEU A 341 24.88 -15.20 13.47
CA LEU A 341 24.08 -16.18 14.20
C LEU A 341 23.28 -17.07 13.23
N PRO A 342 23.31 -18.41 13.38
CA PRO A 342 22.56 -19.32 12.52
C PRO A 342 21.06 -19.23 12.79
N ILE A 343 20.24 -19.28 11.72
CA ILE A 343 18.80 -19.02 11.87
C ILE A 343 18.05 -20.07 12.71
N PHE A 344 18.48 -21.33 12.65
CA PHE A 344 17.99 -22.36 13.56
C PHE A 344 18.79 -22.30 14.84
N VAL A 345 18.10 -21.87 15.89
CA VAL A 345 18.69 -21.59 17.19
C VAL A 345 18.95 -22.90 17.92
N GLU A 346 20.18 -23.05 18.39
CA GLU A 346 20.53 -23.99 19.44
C GLU A 346 20.67 -23.19 20.75
N GLN A 347 20.43 -23.81 21.90
CA GLN A 347 20.55 -23.08 23.18
C GLN A 347 21.96 -22.53 23.43
N PHE A 348 22.98 -23.04 22.74
CA PHE A 348 24.34 -22.52 22.79
C PHE A 348 24.39 -21.03 22.43
N TYR A 349 23.53 -20.57 21.53
CA TYR A 349 23.44 -19.16 21.14
C TYR A 349 22.44 -18.35 21.98
N GLU A 350 21.89 -18.92 23.05
CA GLU A 350 20.84 -18.26 23.85
C GLU A 350 21.31 -16.91 24.39
N GLU A 351 22.51 -16.86 24.96
CA GLU A 351 23.04 -15.63 25.56
C GLU A 351 23.33 -14.58 24.48
N GLU A 352 23.98 -14.97 23.38
CA GLU A 352 24.28 -14.10 22.25
C GLU A 352 23.01 -13.53 21.61
N ILE A 353 21.98 -14.37 21.41
CA ILE A 353 20.70 -13.95 20.84
C ILE A 353 19.97 -12.99 21.78
N ILE A 354 19.90 -13.29 23.09
CA ILE A 354 19.24 -12.40 24.06
C ILE A 354 19.95 -11.06 24.14
N ASN A 355 21.29 -11.06 24.22
CA ASN A 355 22.08 -9.84 24.28
C ASN A 355 21.89 -9.01 23.01
N LEU A 356 21.97 -9.63 21.83
CA LEU A 356 21.79 -8.94 20.56
C LEU A 356 20.36 -8.44 20.37
N TYR A 357 19.34 -9.20 20.79
CA TYR A 357 17.95 -8.77 20.75
C TYR A 357 17.71 -7.57 21.66
N ASN A 358 18.28 -7.55 22.87
CA ASN A 358 18.21 -6.40 23.76
C ASN A 358 18.93 -5.18 23.18
N GLU A 359 20.09 -5.37 22.53
CA GLU A 359 20.78 -4.30 21.79
C GLU A 359 19.88 -3.75 20.67
N TYR A 360 19.25 -4.64 19.89
CA TYR A 360 18.28 -4.27 18.86
C TYR A 360 17.12 -3.47 19.45
N GLN A 361 16.50 -3.89 20.55
CA GLN A 361 15.38 -3.17 21.16
C GLN A 361 15.74 -1.74 21.59
N ASN A 362 16.98 -1.51 22.02
CA ASN A 362 17.47 -0.20 22.44
C ASN A 362 18.05 0.66 21.31
N LEU A 363 18.16 0.13 20.09
CA LEU A 363 18.71 0.84 18.94
C LEU A 363 17.82 2.03 18.53
N ASP A 364 18.45 3.12 18.07
CA ASP A 364 17.74 4.29 17.54
C ASP A 364 16.81 3.88 16.39
N LYS A 365 15.63 4.51 16.34
CA LYS A 365 14.60 4.18 15.34
C LYS A 365 15.11 4.32 13.91
N ASN A 366 15.88 5.36 13.61
CA ASN A 366 16.39 5.58 12.25
C ASN A 366 17.41 4.50 11.86
N ILE A 367 18.21 3.99 12.80
CA ILE A 367 19.11 2.86 12.54
C ILE A 367 18.29 1.59 12.28
N LYS A 368 17.27 1.32 13.11
CA LYS A 368 16.37 0.16 12.93
C LYS A 368 15.68 0.14 11.57
N ASP A 369 15.22 1.30 11.10
CA ASP A 369 14.55 1.44 9.82
C ASP A 369 15.49 1.18 8.63
N LEU A 370 16.81 1.31 8.83
CA LEU A 370 17.85 1.02 7.83
C LEU A 370 18.39 -0.43 7.87
N LEU A 371 18.03 -1.24 8.88
CA LEU A 371 18.51 -2.62 8.98
C LEU A 371 17.90 -3.51 7.90
N ASN A 372 18.75 -4.24 7.17
CA ASN A 372 18.31 -5.25 6.22
C ASN A 372 17.94 -6.57 6.89
N SER A 373 18.44 -6.85 8.10
CA SER A 373 18.29 -8.14 8.79
C SER A 373 17.33 -8.09 9.99
N LYS A 374 16.44 -7.08 10.06
CA LYS A 374 15.47 -6.92 11.15
C LYS A 374 14.57 -8.15 11.35
N GLU A 375 14.20 -8.83 10.27
CA GLU A 375 13.38 -10.03 10.30
C GLU A 375 14.15 -11.21 10.89
N LYS A 376 15.46 -11.33 10.60
CA LYS A 376 16.31 -12.38 11.15
C LYS A 376 16.39 -12.30 12.67
N ILE A 377 16.64 -11.11 13.23
CA ILE A 377 16.80 -10.97 14.70
C ILE A 377 15.49 -11.29 15.44
N GLN A 378 14.34 -10.94 14.86
CA GLN A 378 13.05 -11.35 15.42
C GLN A 378 12.85 -12.87 15.32
N LEU A 379 13.16 -13.46 14.16
CA LEU A 379 13.05 -14.91 13.95
C LEU A 379 13.96 -15.70 14.90
N LEU A 380 15.19 -15.24 15.14
CA LEU A 380 16.11 -15.82 16.12
C LEU A 380 15.50 -15.81 17.54
N TYR A 381 14.96 -14.66 17.96
CA TYR A 381 14.34 -14.54 19.27
C TYR A 381 13.10 -15.44 19.40
N ASP A 382 12.25 -15.48 18.39
CA ASP A 382 11.03 -16.30 18.38
C ASP A 382 11.38 -17.80 18.39
N ASN A 383 12.37 -18.22 17.61
CA ASN A 383 12.90 -19.59 17.62
C ASN A 383 13.42 -19.97 19.00
N LEU A 384 14.14 -19.07 19.68
CA LEU A 384 14.61 -19.28 21.05
C LEU A 384 13.44 -19.44 22.04
N GLN A 385 12.39 -18.62 21.95
CA GLN A 385 11.21 -18.76 22.81
C GLN A 385 10.46 -20.07 22.54
N ASN A 386 10.33 -20.45 21.27
CA ASN A 386 9.70 -21.71 20.89
C ASN A 386 10.45 -22.93 21.45
N LEU A 387 11.78 -22.89 21.47
CA LEU A 387 12.60 -23.94 22.09
C LEU A 387 12.35 -24.04 23.60
N LYS A 388 12.20 -22.89 24.29
CA LYS A 388 11.91 -22.86 25.74
C LYS A 388 10.53 -23.42 26.09
N ASN A 389 9.59 -23.41 25.15
CA ASN A 389 8.24 -23.93 25.34
C ASN A 389 8.12 -25.45 25.12
N LYS A 390 9.17 -26.12 24.62
CA LYS A 390 9.15 -27.59 24.46
C LYS A 390 9.14 -28.29 25.82
N SER A 391 8.37 -29.39 25.91
CA SER A 391 8.36 -30.24 27.11
C SER A 391 9.73 -30.89 27.34
N HIS A 392 10.42 -31.32 26.29
CA HIS A 392 11.80 -31.79 26.36
C HIS A 392 12.64 -31.01 25.35
N ILE A 393 13.87 -30.68 25.76
CA ILE A 393 14.83 -29.98 24.91
C ILE A 393 15.95 -30.96 24.57
N PHE A 394 16.20 -31.15 23.28
CA PHE A 394 17.22 -32.07 22.76
C PHE A 394 18.39 -31.26 22.20
N TYR A 395 19.60 -31.56 22.67
CA TYR A 395 20.84 -30.96 22.21
C TYR A 395 21.53 -31.98 21.32
N LEU A 396 21.52 -31.72 20.03
CA LEU A 396 22.08 -32.64 19.03
C LEU A 396 23.57 -32.39 18.74
N ASN A 397 24.12 -31.29 19.26
CA ASN A 397 25.46 -30.76 18.99
C ASN A 397 26.57 -31.78 19.20
N THR A 398 27.67 -31.60 18.48
CA THR A 398 28.91 -32.35 18.71
C THR A 398 29.96 -31.46 19.36
N TYR A 399 31.05 -32.04 19.86
CA TYR A 399 32.19 -31.28 20.38
C TYR A 399 32.93 -30.48 19.30
N ASN A 400 32.65 -30.72 18.02
CA ASN A 400 33.33 -30.09 16.90
C ASN A 400 32.46 -29.11 16.12
N THR A 401 31.11 -29.18 16.23
CA THR A 401 30.14 -28.38 15.43
C THR A 401 28.81 -28.11 16.15
N ASN A 402 28.27 -26.90 15.96
CA ASN A 402 27.03 -26.37 16.57
C ASN A 402 25.97 -25.93 15.52
N ASN A 403 25.74 -26.77 14.50
CA ASN A 403 24.71 -26.53 13.47
C ASN A 403 24.14 -27.87 13.00
N ILE A 404 23.42 -28.58 13.87
CA ILE A 404 22.89 -29.90 13.54
C ILE A 404 21.40 -29.83 13.24
N TYR A 405 21.01 -30.38 12.09
CA TYR A 405 19.67 -30.33 11.56
C TYR A 405 19.00 -31.71 11.60
N THR A 406 17.70 -31.74 11.80
CA THR A 406 16.91 -32.98 11.85
C THR A 406 16.44 -33.48 10.49
N SER A 407 16.64 -32.69 9.43
CA SER A 407 16.34 -33.10 8.07
C SER A 407 17.14 -32.30 7.04
N LYS A 408 17.27 -32.86 5.83
CA LYS A 408 17.87 -32.17 4.68
C LYS A 408 17.08 -30.91 4.28
N GLN A 409 15.76 -30.92 4.44
CA GLN A 409 14.90 -29.75 4.21
C GLN A 409 15.18 -28.63 5.22
N GLN A 410 15.29 -28.95 6.50
CA GLN A 410 15.61 -27.95 7.51
C GLN A 410 16.99 -27.33 7.25
N LEU A 411 17.97 -28.15 6.86
CA LEU A 411 19.28 -27.66 6.45
C LEU A 411 19.21 -26.75 5.21
N PHE A 412 18.38 -27.09 4.21
CA PHE A 412 18.15 -26.24 3.03
C PHE A 412 17.62 -24.86 3.43
N GLU A 413 16.57 -24.83 4.24
CA GLU A 413 15.95 -23.59 4.73
C GLU A 413 16.97 -22.77 5.53
N ALA A 414 17.76 -23.41 6.39
CA ALA A 414 18.82 -22.76 7.17
C ALA A 414 19.88 -22.11 6.27
N PHE A 415 20.46 -22.91 5.38
CA PHE A 415 21.60 -22.52 4.56
C PHE A 415 21.26 -21.35 3.64
N PHE A 416 20.13 -21.40 2.92
CA PHE A 416 19.74 -20.33 2.01
C PHE A 416 19.17 -19.10 2.73
N THR A 417 18.58 -19.26 3.91
CA THR A 417 18.19 -18.12 4.75
C THR A 417 19.41 -17.38 5.27
N ASP A 418 20.41 -18.10 5.80
CA ASP A 418 21.65 -17.50 6.25
C ASP A 418 22.42 -16.88 5.07
N PHE A 419 22.38 -17.49 3.88
CA PHE A 419 22.98 -16.92 2.67
C PHE A 419 22.31 -15.60 2.27
N TYR A 420 20.98 -15.52 2.30
CA TYR A 420 20.24 -14.28 2.06
C TYR A 420 20.67 -13.17 3.04
N TYR A 421 20.69 -13.47 4.34
CA TYR A 421 21.05 -12.46 5.34
C TYR A 421 22.53 -12.10 5.34
N TYR A 422 23.41 -13.00 4.90
CA TYR A 422 24.79 -12.66 4.59
C TYR A 422 24.87 -11.62 3.46
N ILE A 423 24.14 -11.83 2.34
CA ILE A 423 24.08 -10.85 1.24
C ILE A 423 23.54 -9.52 1.76
N ALA A 424 22.44 -9.56 2.53
CA ALA A 424 21.82 -8.39 3.13
C ALA A 424 22.81 -7.56 3.98
N ALA A 425 23.63 -8.22 4.80
CA ALA A 425 24.55 -7.57 5.72
C ALA A 425 25.87 -7.09 5.07
N TYR A 426 26.42 -7.84 4.11
CA TYR A 426 27.73 -7.55 3.53
C TYR A 426 27.67 -6.84 2.18
N HIS A 427 26.57 -6.99 1.44
CA HIS A 427 26.44 -6.52 0.06
C HIS A 427 25.19 -5.65 -0.17
N GLY A 428 24.28 -5.59 0.81
CA GLY A 428 23.00 -4.92 0.70
C GLY A 428 22.01 -5.67 -0.22
N LEU A 429 20.77 -5.17 -0.27
CA LEU A 429 19.67 -5.85 -0.97
C LEU A 429 19.36 -5.30 -2.37
N ASN A 430 20.02 -4.24 -2.82
CA ASN A 430 19.67 -3.57 -4.10
C ASN A 430 19.76 -4.54 -5.29
N HIS A 431 20.85 -5.29 -5.39
CA HIS A 431 21.01 -6.29 -6.46
C HIS A 431 19.92 -7.37 -6.45
N LEU A 432 19.47 -7.79 -5.26
CA LEU A 432 18.38 -8.78 -5.14
C LEU A 432 17.04 -8.18 -5.55
N LYS A 433 16.75 -6.94 -5.11
CA LYS A 433 15.52 -6.20 -5.46
C LYS A 433 15.42 -5.92 -6.96
N ASP A 434 16.52 -5.56 -7.61
CA ASP A 434 16.59 -5.37 -9.07
C ASP A 434 16.25 -6.64 -9.86
N ASN A 435 16.39 -7.81 -9.22
CA ASN A 435 16.04 -9.12 -9.77
C ASN A 435 14.71 -9.67 -9.21
N ASN A 436 13.84 -8.80 -8.68
CA ASN A 436 12.52 -9.13 -8.11
C ASN A 436 12.56 -10.06 -6.88
N LEU A 437 13.62 -10.02 -6.09
CA LEU A 437 13.70 -10.72 -4.81
C LEU A 437 13.61 -9.69 -3.67
N TYR A 438 12.42 -9.55 -3.09
CA TYR A 438 12.14 -8.48 -2.14
C TYR A 438 12.30 -8.91 -0.68
N ASN A 439 12.25 -10.22 -0.41
CA ASN A 439 12.32 -10.81 0.92
C ASN A 439 13.05 -12.17 0.88
N VAL A 440 13.29 -12.75 2.06
CA VAL A 440 13.97 -14.05 2.20
C VAL A 440 13.19 -15.20 1.56
N ASP A 441 11.85 -15.17 1.60
CA ASP A 441 11.02 -16.23 1.01
C ASP A 441 11.18 -16.29 -0.50
N ASP A 442 11.25 -15.13 -1.18
CA ASP A 442 11.51 -15.07 -2.62
C ASP A 442 12.86 -15.72 -2.96
N PHE A 443 13.87 -15.45 -2.13
CA PHE A 443 15.23 -16.00 -2.30
C PHE A 443 15.29 -17.51 -2.06
N VAL A 444 14.69 -18.00 -0.97
CA VAL A 444 14.65 -19.43 -0.64
C VAL A 444 13.82 -20.20 -1.67
N LYS A 445 12.69 -19.63 -2.15
CA LYS A 445 11.91 -20.22 -3.26
C LYS A 445 12.74 -20.32 -4.53
N LEU A 446 13.48 -19.27 -4.90
CA LEU A 446 14.37 -19.29 -6.06
C LEU A 446 15.43 -20.39 -5.94
N ALA A 447 16.00 -20.58 -4.75
CA ALA A 447 16.98 -21.63 -4.50
C ALA A 447 16.40 -23.06 -4.61
N GLY A 448 15.09 -23.22 -4.43
CA GLY A 448 14.38 -24.49 -4.59
C GLY A 448 13.65 -24.65 -5.94
N ASP A 449 13.63 -23.64 -6.81
CA ASP A 449 12.84 -23.63 -8.03
C ASP A 449 13.52 -24.37 -9.20
N PHE A 450 13.10 -25.61 -9.40
CA PHE A 450 13.53 -26.45 -10.52
C PHE A 450 12.71 -26.23 -11.82
N THR A 451 11.70 -25.35 -11.81
CA THR A 451 10.73 -25.20 -12.91
C THR A 451 11.01 -24.03 -13.87
N GLY A 452 11.91 -23.10 -13.51
CA GLY A 452 12.30 -21.97 -14.36
C GLY A 452 13.10 -22.36 -15.61
N ALA A 453 12.54 -22.06 -16.81
CA ALA A 453 13.15 -22.16 -18.14
C ALA A 453 13.84 -23.51 -18.47
N GLY A 454 13.05 -24.57 -18.43
CA GLY A 454 13.43 -25.92 -18.87
C GLY A 454 13.79 -26.82 -17.70
N ALA A 455 13.49 -28.11 -17.80
CA ALA A 455 13.50 -29.10 -16.73
C ALA A 455 14.89 -29.44 -16.13
N ASN A 456 15.80 -28.47 -15.96
CA ASN A 456 17.19 -28.71 -15.58
C ASN A 456 17.90 -27.65 -14.73
N ASN A 457 17.40 -26.42 -14.56
CA ASN A 457 18.42 -25.38 -14.46
C ASN A 457 18.77 -24.88 -13.05
N LEU A 458 17.88 -24.52 -12.11
CA LEU A 458 18.32 -23.83 -10.86
C LEU A 458 19.31 -22.66 -11.14
N TYR A 459 19.44 -22.22 -12.39
CA TYR A 459 20.43 -21.23 -12.82
C TYR A 459 20.03 -19.86 -12.32
N GLY A 460 18.74 -19.66 -11.97
CA GLY A 460 18.26 -18.42 -11.37
C GLY A 460 19.07 -18.06 -10.12
N ILE A 461 19.23 -19.01 -9.17
CA ILE A 461 20.01 -18.74 -7.97
C ILE A 461 21.50 -18.52 -8.28
N GLY A 462 22.06 -19.26 -9.24
CA GLY A 462 23.43 -19.02 -9.72
C GLY A 462 23.61 -17.63 -10.33
N ASN A 463 22.71 -17.22 -11.22
CA ASN A 463 22.78 -15.95 -11.94
C ASN A 463 22.65 -14.74 -11.01
N ILE A 464 21.82 -14.85 -9.99
CA ILE A 464 21.52 -13.73 -9.08
C ILE A 464 22.45 -13.74 -7.86
N ALA A 465 22.61 -14.89 -7.21
CA ALA A 465 23.34 -14.99 -5.95
C ALA A 465 24.75 -15.59 -6.10
N GLY A 466 25.05 -16.20 -7.25
CA GLY A 466 26.30 -16.94 -7.42
C GLY A 466 27.56 -16.10 -7.28
N ARG A 467 27.48 -14.77 -7.44
CA ARG A 467 28.61 -13.87 -7.18
C ARG A 467 28.99 -13.69 -5.71
N TYR A 468 28.14 -14.12 -4.78
CA TYR A 468 28.31 -13.95 -3.34
C TYR A 468 28.67 -15.25 -2.62
N MET A 469 28.61 -16.41 -3.30
CA MET A 469 28.78 -17.72 -2.66
C MET A 469 30.21 -17.94 -2.15
N LEU A 470 31.22 -17.60 -2.95
CA LEU A 470 32.63 -17.74 -2.57
C LEU A 470 33.52 -16.78 -3.36
N GLU A 471 34.74 -16.60 -2.86
CA GLU A 471 35.78 -15.88 -3.60
C GLU A 471 36.54 -16.84 -4.51
N LYS A 472 36.79 -16.37 -5.74
CA LYS A 472 37.54 -17.15 -6.71
C LYS A 472 38.99 -17.28 -6.27
N ASP A 473 39.41 -18.50 -5.96
CA ASP A 473 40.77 -18.88 -5.58
C ASP A 473 41.12 -20.21 -6.26
N VAL A 474 41.54 -20.14 -7.52
CA VAL A 474 41.80 -21.33 -8.37
C VAL A 474 42.92 -22.18 -7.76
N ASN A 475 42.65 -23.47 -7.54
CA ASN A 475 43.49 -24.42 -6.80
C ASN A 475 43.77 -23.99 -5.34
N GLY A 476 42.98 -23.07 -4.81
CA GLY A 476 43.00 -22.60 -3.43
C GLY A 476 42.28 -23.55 -2.47
N ILE A 477 42.21 -23.18 -1.19
CA ILE A 477 41.60 -24.00 -0.14
C ILE A 477 40.57 -23.21 0.66
N LEU A 478 39.73 -23.91 1.43
CA LEU A 478 38.69 -23.28 2.24
C LEU A 478 39.26 -22.27 3.22
N GLU A 479 40.43 -22.55 3.79
CA GLU A 479 41.12 -21.71 4.76
C GLU A 479 41.60 -20.37 4.20
N ASN A 480 41.71 -20.25 2.87
CA ASN A 480 42.07 -18.99 2.21
C ASN A 480 40.84 -18.08 1.97
N GLN A 481 39.63 -18.61 2.06
CA GLN A 481 38.42 -17.87 1.75
C GLN A 481 38.17 -16.77 2.79
N THR A 482 37.80 -15.57 2.31
CA THR A 482 37.50 -14.43 3.18
C THR A 482 36.00 -14.20 3.37
N GLU A 483 35.63 -13.33 4.31
CA GLU A 483 34.25 -12.92 4.56
C GLU A 483 33.58 -12.22 3.35
N ASN A 484 34.26 -11.93 2.22
CA ASN A 484 33.57 -11.39 1.02
C ASN A 484 32.82 -12.46 0.22
N GLY A 485 33.03 -13.76 0.50
CA GLY A 485 32.24 -14.87 0.00
C GLY A 485 31.52 -15.60 1.13
N PHE A 486 30.32 -16.13 0.89
CA PHE A 486 29.52 -16.82 1.91
C PHE A 486 30.22 -18.03 2.52
N PHE A 487 30.96 -18.82 1.73
CA PHE A 487 31.76 -19.94 2.23
C PHE A 487 32.84 -19.48 3.22
N GLY A 488 33.58 -18.41 2.87
CA GLY A 488 34.59 -17.85 3.76
C GLY A 488 33.97 -17.20 5.00
N PHE A 489 32.85 -16.50 4.85
CA PHE A 489 32.06 -15.98 5.97
C PHE A 489 31.63 -17.10 6.94
N CYS A 490 31.06 -18.18 6.43
CA CYS A 490 30.66 -19.32 7.25
C CYS A 490 31.88 -19.94 7.97
N TYR A 491 32.98 -20.16 7.24
CA TYR A 491 34.21 -20.72 7.82
C TYR A 491 34.77 -19.85 8.94
N GLN A 492 34.91 -18.53 8.72
CA GLN A 492 35.50 -17.60 9.70
C GLN A 492 34.62 -17.40 10.94
N ASN A 493 33.31 -17.63 10.83
CA ASN A 493 32.36 -17.49 11.93
C ASN A 493 31.90 -18.84 12.51
N ASN A 494 32.61 -19.93 12.22
CA ASN A 494 32.31 -21.30 12.70
C ASN A 494 30.90 -21.80 12.34
N LEU A 495 30.32 -21.32 11.24
CA LEU A 495 29.04 -21.78 10.72
C LEU A 495 29.26 -22.91 9.73
N TYR A 496 28.38 -23.93 9.76
CA TYR A 496 28.37 -25.01 8.76
C TYR A 496 29.70 -25.78 8.63
N LYS A 497 30.48 -25.85 9.72
CA LYS A 497 31.88 -26.34 9.70
C LYS A 497 32.07 -27.74 9.11
N ASP A 498 31.19 -28.70 9.39
CA ASP A 498 31.27 -30.05 8.78
C ASP A 498 30.65 -30.08 7.37
N LEU A 499 29.74 -29.15 7.08
CA LEU A 499 29.01 -29.09 5.81
C LEU A 499 29.83 -28.45 4.68
N LEU A 500 30.65 -27.43 4.98
CA LEU A 500 31.52 -26.78 3.98
C LEU A 500 32.46 -27.78 3.28
N PRO A 501 33.33 -28.53 3.99
CA PRO A 501 34.19 -29.55 3.36
C PRO A 501 33.38 -30.67 2.70
N PHE A 502 32.21 -31.01 3.24
CA PHE A 502 31.28 -31.94 2.59
C PHE A 502 30.80 -31.41 1.22
N PHE A 503 30.48 -30.11 1.10
CA PHE A 503 30.12 -29.51 -0.19
C PHE A 503 31.26 -29.48 -1.19
N ILE A 504 32.52 -29.32 -0.74
CA ILE A 504 33.70 -29.43 -1.61
C ILE A 504 33.77 -30.84 -2.22
N ASN A 505 33.64 -31.87 -1.38
CA ASN A 505 33.59 -33.27 -1.84
C ASN A 505 32.43 -33.51 -2.80
N PHE A 506 31.21 -33.14 -2.40
CA PHE A 506 30.01 -33.31 -3.22
C PHE A 506 30.15 -32.63 -4.59
N PHE A 507 30.58 -31.36 -4.62
CA PHE A 507 30.71 -30.59 -5.86
C PHE A 507 31.67 -31.26 -6.84
N ALA A 508 32.85 -31.64 -6.35
CA ALA A 508 33.85 -32.31 -7.17
C ALA A 508 33.35 -33.67 -7.68
N PHE A 509 32.74 -34.48 -6.81
CA PHE A 509 32.15 -35.76 -7.21
C PHE A 509 31.08 -35.59 -8.27
N TRP A 510 30.15 -34.64 -8.06
CA TRP A 510 29.07 -34.33 -8.99
C TRP A 510 29.62 -34.00 -10.38
N ARG A 511 30.58 -33.08 -10.44
CA ARG A 511 31.18 -32.58 -11.68
C ARG A 511 32.02 -33.62 -12.41
N ILE A 512 32.78 -34.42 -11.67
CA ILE A 512 33.59 -35.50 -12.24
C ILE A 512 32.67 -36.59 -12.80
N ASP A 513 31.66 -37.00 -12.03
CA ASP A 513 30.83 -38.16 -12.37
C ASP A 513 29.78 -37.84 -13.44
N GLU A 514 29.32 -36.58 -13.52
CA GLU A 514 28.51 -36.11 -14.65
C GLU A 514 29.33 -35.81 -15.91
N LYS A 515 30.66 -35.98 -15.85
CA LYS A 515 31.62 -35.75 -16.95
C LYS A 515 31.70 -34.29 -17.40
N TYR A 516 31.33 -33.34 -16.55
CA TYR A 516 31.49 -31.90 -16.81
C TYR A 516 32.91 -31.42 -16.45
N ALA A 517 33.55 -32.06 -15.47
CA ALA A 517 34.91 -31.69 -15.06
C ALA A 517 35.94 -31.83 -16.19
N SER A 518 35.72 -32.77 -17.14
CA SER A 518 36.60 -32.98 -18.29
C SER A 518 36.36 -32.00 -19.44
N SER A 519 35.23 -31.29 -19.47
CA SER A 519 34.88 -30.32 -20.52
C SER A 519 35.17 -28.86 -20.15
N SER A 520 35.57 -28.60 -18.89
CA SER A 520 35.85 -27.27 -18.35
C SER A 520 37.23 -27.20 -17.69
N ASN A 521 37.79 -25.99 -17.59
CA ASN A 521 39.21 -25.75 -17.26
C ASN A 521 39.61 -26.16 -15.84
N TYR A 522 38.63 -26.19 -14.92
CA TYR A 522 38.79 -26.41 -13.49
C TYR A 522 37.53 -27.04 -12.89
N GLY A 523 36.81 -27.86 -13.65
CA GLY A 523 35.39 -28.14 -13.36
C GLY A 523 35.08 -28.89 -12.06
N ALA A 524 36.08 -29.46 -11.37
CA ALA A 524 35.91 -30.08 -10.05
C ALA A 524 36.50 -29.22 -8.90
N ASP A 525 37.14 -28.10 -9.21
CA ASP A 525 37.62 -27.13 -8.25
C ASP A 525 36.48 -26.17 -7.90
N ILE A 526 35.93 -26.34 -6.70
CA ILE A 526 34.84 -25.50 -6.21
C ILE A 526 35.22 -24.02 -6.14
N PHE A 527 36.51 -23.70 -5.91
CA PHE A 527 36.98 -22.32 -5.76
C PHE A 527 37.38 -21.67 -7.09
N ALA A 528 37.35 -22.41 -8.20
CA ALA A 528 37.69 -21.84 -9.50
C ALA A 528 36.62 -20.88 -10.06
N GLU A 529 35.38 -21.00 -9.59
CA GLU A 529 34.27 -20.10 -9.90
C GLU A 529 33.20 -20.16 -8.80
N SER A 530 32.37 -19.12 -8.70
CA SER A 530 31.35 -19.03 -7.64
C SER A 530 29.93 -19.39 -8.13
N TRP A 531 29.68 -19.33 -9.44
CA TRP A 531 28.36 -19.60 -10.02
C TRP A 531 28.01 -21.09 -9.98
N ALA A 532 28.89 -21.96 -10.49
CA ALA A 532 28.71 -23.40 -10.51
C ALA A 532 28.37 -24.02 -9.14
N PRO A 533 29.13 -23.77 -8.06
CA PRO A 533 28.83 -24.33 -6.75
C PRO A 533 27.48 -23.86 -6.21
N THR A 534 27.08 -22.62 -6.49
CA THR A 534 25.76 -22.11 -6.08
C THR A 534 24.63 -22.93 -6.67
N VAL A 535 24.73 -23.26 -7.97
CA VAL A 535 23.74 -24.07 -8.67
C VAL A 535 23.78 -25.52 -8.20
N ASP A 536 24.96 -26.10 -8.05
CA ASP A 536 25.05 -27.52 -7.71
C ASP A 536 24.74 -27.81 -6.23
N ILE A 537 24.97 -26.86 -5.32
CA ILE A 537 24.46 -26.94 -3.95
C ILE A 537 22.92 -26.86 -3.95
N ALA A 538 22.32 -26.03 -4.79
CA ALA A 538 20.86 -26.03 -4.94
C ALA A 538 20.36 -27.39 -5.49
N LYS A 539 21.07 -27.97 -6.48
CA LYS A 539 20.77 -29.32 -6.98
C LYS A 539 20.93 -30.39 -5.90
N PHE A 540 21.96 -30.26 -5.05
CA PHE A 540 22.15 -31.16 -3.91
C PHE A 540 20.91 -31.19 -3.03
N PHE A 541 20.30 -30.04 -2.73
CA PHE A 541 19.10 -29.99 -1.91
C PHE A 541 17.85 -30.50 -2.62
N TYR A 542 17.76 -30.31 -3.94
CA TYR A 542 16.66 -30.81 -4.76
C TYR A 542 16.67 -32.33 -4.95
N TYR A 543 17.83 -32.89 -5.31
CA TYR A 543 17.95 -34.31 -5.61
C TYR A 543 18.09 -35.18 -4.36
N ASP A 544 17.61 -36.41 -4.47
CA ASP A 544 17.85 -37.52 -3.57
C ASP A 544 18.52 -38.68 -4.32
N GLU A 545 18.82 -39.76 -3.60
CA GLU A 545 19.47 -40.95 -4.16
C GLU A 545 18.67 -41.62 -5.30
N ASN A 546 17.35 -41.40 -5.36
CA ASN A 546 16.47 -42.03 -6.33
C ASN A 546 16.32 -41.16 -7.60
N THR A 547 16.26 -39.83 -7.40
CA THR A 547 15.93 -38.81 -8.39
C THR A 547 17.16 -38.21 -9.08
N SER A 548 18.34 -38.27 -8.45
CA SER A 548 19.60 -37.80 -9.05
C SER A 548 19.90 -38.52 -10.36
N TYR A 549 20.37 -37.78 -11.37
CA TYR A 549 20.87 -38.36 -12.62
C TYR A 549 22.34 -38.81 -12.51
N VAL A 550 23.06 -38.39 -11.48
CA VAL A 550 24.44 -38.84 -11.17
C VAL A 550 24.35 -39.93 -10.09
N LYS A 551 24.65 -41.18 -10.47
CA LYS A 551 24.35 -42.39 -9.66
C LYS A 551 25.58 -43.25 -9.31
N THR A 552 26.74 -42.63 -9.11
CA THR A 552 27.92 -43.35 -8.58
C THR A 552 27.76 -43.61 -7.09
N ASP A 553 28.41 -44.65 -6.56
CA ASP A 553 28.29 -45.02 -5.14
C ASP A 553 28.62 -43.86 -4.20
N ARG A 554 29.67 -43.07 -4.50
CA ARG A 554 30.05 -41.89 -3.73
C ARG A 554 29.03 -40.76 -3.79
N MET A 555 28.34 -40.60 -4.92
CA MET A 555 27.27 -39.59 -5.05
C MET A 555 26.02 -39.98 -4.29
N ILE A 556 25.64 -41.26 -4.37
CA ILE A 556 24.54 -41.81 -3.58
C ILE A 556 24.83 -41.70 -2.08
N ASP A 557 26.07 -41.96 -1.66
CA ASP A 557 26.51 -41.75 -0.29
C ASP A 557 26.34 -40.30 0.16
N CYS A 558 26.79 -39.31 -0.63
CA CYS A 558 26.58 -37.90 -0.31
C CYS A 558 25.09 -37.53 -0.20
N LEU A 559 24.24 -38.04 -1.09
CA LEU A 559 22.81 -37.71 -1.09
C LEU A 559 22.05 -38.34 0.09
N THR A 560 22.52 -39.49 0.58
CA THR A 560 21.88 -40.28 1.65
C THR A 560 22.42 -39.96 3.04
N ASN A 561 23.72 -39.70 3.15
CA ASN A 561 24.45 -39.48 4.41
C ASN A 561 25.02 -38.06 4.45
N VAL A 562 24.12 -37.07 4.59
CA VAL A 562 24.48 -35.65 4.56
C VAL A 562 25.17 -35.23 5.86
N ALA A 563 26.27 -34.48 5.74
CA ALA A 563 26.93 -33.88 6.90
C ALA A 563 26.00 -32.89 7.62
N SER A 564 26.09 -32.81 8.94
CA SER A 564 25.24 -31.95 9.78
C SER A 564 23.74 -32.32 9.81
N VAL A 565 23.31 -33.41 9.19
CA VAL A 565 21.94 -33.91 9.27
C VAL A 565 21.90 -35.18 10.11
N VAL A 566 21.05 -35.19 11.14
CA VAL A 566 20.77 -36.37 11.95
C VAL A 566 19.61 -37.14 11.35
N TYR A 567 19.85 -38.42 11.08
CA TYR A 567 18.85 -39.34 10.55
C TYR A 567 18.31 -40.26 11.64
N ASN A 568 17.06 -40.72 11.44
CA ASN A 568 16.32 -41.58 12.35
C ASN A 568 16.14 -41.01 13.77
N PHE A 569 16.31 -39.70 13.93
CA PHE A 569 15.98 -39.00 15.16
C PHE A 569 14.47 -38.78 15.25
N SER A 570 13.92 -39.01 16.44
CA SER A 570 12.54 -38.69 16.78
C SER A 570 12.49 -38.18 18.21
N GLU A 571 11.91 -37.00 18.40
CA GLU A 571 11.68 -36.44 19.75
C GLU A 571 10.78 -37.34 20.62
N LEU A 572 10.03 -38.27 20.00
CA LEU A 572 9.15 -39.22 20.68
C LEU A 572 9.84 -40.56 21.03
N SER A 573 11.04 -40.82 20.49
CA SER A 573 11.73 -42.11 20.66
C SER A 573 13.23 -41.91 20.85
N LEU A 574 13.72 -42.23 22.05
CA LEU A 574 15.15 -42.19 22.39
C LEU A 574 15.95 -43.42 21.89
N ASN A 575 15.43 -44.19 20.93
CA ASN A 575 16.10 -45.41 20.49
C ASN A 575 17.50 -45.10 19.94
N THR A 576 18.53 -45.56 20.63
CA THR A 576 19.93 -45.19 20.38
C THR A 576 20.58 -46.02 19.28
N THR A 577 19.94 -47.09 18.80
CA THR A 577 20.60 -48.07 17.92
C THR A 577 20.57 -47.69 16.44
N THR A 578 19.83 -46.65 16.05
CA THR A 578 19.60 -46.30 14.63
C THR A 578 19.91 -44.86 14.28
N ILE A 579 20.22 -44.00 15.25
CA ILE A 579 20.53 -42.60 14.99
C ILE A 579 21.86 -42.51 14.25
N LYS A 580 21.89 -41.75 13.15
CA LYS A 580 23.09 -41.58 12.31
C LYS A 580 23.40 -40.11 12.11
N LEU A 581 24.69 -39.79 12.15
CA LEU A 581 25.25 -38.49 11.79
C LEU A 581 26.60 -38.75 11.11
N ARG A 582 26.79 -38.26 9.88
CA ARG A 582 28.03 -38.52 9.12
C ARG A 582 29.24 -38.01 9.91
N GLY A 583 30.24 -38.87 10.09
CA GLY A 583 31.48 -38.53 10.82
C GLY A 583 31.42 -38.78 12.32
N TYR A 584 30.27 -39.23 12.86
CA TYR A 584 30.08 -39.42 14.30
C TYR A 584 29.34 -40.72 14.63
N ILE A 585 29.72 -41.31 15.76
CA ILE A 585 29.06 -42.48 16.37
C ILE A 585 28.21 -41.97 17.53
N PHE A 586 26.93 -42.34 17.53
CA PHE A 586 26.01 -41.97 18.59
C PHE A 586 26.21 -42.85 19.83
N GLU A 587 26.53 -42.21 20.96
CA GLU A 587 26.79 -42.89 22.23
C GLU A 587 25.59 -42.86 23.18
N GLY A 588 24.51 -42.15 22.88
CA GLY A 588 23.30 -42.12 23.72
C GLY A 588 22.96 -40.75 24.28
N TRP A 589 21.83 -40.70 24.98
CA TRP A 589 21.28 -39.48 25.59
C TRP A 589 21.65 -39.39 27.06
N TYR A 590 21.95 -38.18 27.53
CA TYR A 590 22.28 -37.86 28.92
C TYR A 590 21.51 -36.62 29.36
N ASP A 591 21.27 -36.44 30.66
CA ASP A 591 20.57 -35.25 31.19
C ASP A 591 21.51 -34.08 31.53
N ASN A 592 22.81 -34.25 31.27
CA ASN A 592 23.85 -33.28 31.56
C ASN A 592 24.85 -33.18 30.41
N GLU A 593 25.43 -32.00 30.24
CA GLU A 593 26.40 -31.68 29.19
C GLU A 593 27.73 -32.43 29.33
N ASN A 594 28.06 -32.90 30.54
CA ASN A 594 29.28 -33.68 30.81
C ASN A 594 29.14 -35.17 30.44
N TYR A 595 27.93 -35.59 30.05
CA TYR A 595 27.59 -36.97 29.72
C TYR A 595 27.93 -37.98 30.81
N GLU A 596 27.72 -37.57 32.07
CA GLU A 596 27.92 -38.40 33.26
C GLU A 596 26.65 -39.20 33.59
N GLY A 597 26.82 -40.34 34.27
CA GLY A 597 25.72 -41.21 34.70
C GLY A 597 25.29 -42.23 33.66
N GLU A 598 24.07 -42.75 33.81
CA GLU A 598 23.51 -43.78 32.93
C GLU A 598 22.84 -43.17 31.68
N LYS A 599 22.98 -43.86 30.54
CA LYS A 599 22.32 -43.48 29.29
C LYS A 599 20.80 -43.47 29.47
N ILE A 600 20.15 -42.40 29.07
CA ILE A 600 18.70 -42.26 29.10
C ILE A 600 18.11 -42.97 27.89
N THR A 601 17.28 -43.97 28.14
CA THR A 601 16.64 -44.80 27.11
C THR A 601 15.13 -44.59 27.01
N LEU A 602 14.51 -43.91 27.99
CA LEU A 602 13.07 -43.62 28.06
C LEU A 602 12.81 -42.22 28.65
N LEU A 603 11.83 -41.51 28.08
CA LEU A 603 11.34 -40.23 28.62
C LEU A 603 10.14 -40.46 29.54
N SER A 604 10.11 -39.75 30.66
CA SER A 604 8.92 -39.66 31.51
C SER A 604 8.07 -38.45 31.09
N ASN A 605 6.80 -38.67 30.78
CA ASN A 605 5.88 -37.63 30.27
C ASN A 605 5.54 -36.50 31.28
N THR A 606 5.99 -36.59 32.53
CA THR A 606 5.56 -35.69 33.62
C THR A 606 6.58 -34.61 33.99
N THR A 607 7.80 -34.67 33.48
CA THR A 607 8.87 -33.76 33.91
C THR A 607 9.69 -33.32 32.70
N PRO A 608 9.70 -32.00 32.40
CA PRO A 608 10.57 -31.48 31.37
C PRO A 608 12.03 -31.86 31.61
N LYS A 609 12.72 -32.26 30.54
CA LYS A 609 14.14 -32.65 30.60
C LYS A 609 14.93 -31.99 29.48
N LYS A 610 16.15 -31.62 29.80
CA LYS A 610 17.20 -31.30 28.84
C LYS A 610 17.98 -32.59 28.57
N LEU A 611 18.16 -32.94 27.30
CA LEU A 611 18.82 -34.17 26.87
C LEU A 611 19.94 -33.88 25.90
N TYR A 612 21.15 -34.29 26.25
CA TYR A 612 22.37 -34.08 25.49
C TYR A 612 22.74 -35.36 24.76
N ALA A 613 22.82 -35.27 23.43
CA ALA A 613 23.32 -36.33 22.58
C ALA A 613 24.85 -36.42 22.76
N LYS A 614 25.34 -37.58 23.19
CA LYS A 614 26.78 -37.86 23.20
C LYS A 614 27.20 -38.41 21.85
N TRP A 615 28.24 -37.82 21.28
CA TRP A 615 28.83 -38.25 20.02
C TRP A 615 30.33 -38.48 20.19
N THR A 616 30.87 -39.45 19.48
CA THR A 616 32.32 -39.64 19.31
C THR A 616 32.66 -39.64 17.82
N ILE A 617 33.83 -39.11 17.42
CA ILE A 617 34.29 -39.16 16.02
C ILE A 617 34.26 -40.61 15.50
N ASP A 618 33.62 -40.81 14.35
CA ASP A 618 33.86 -41.97 13.51
C ASP A 618 35.12 -41.72 12.68
N GLN A 619 36.27 -42.13 13.21
CA GLN A 619 37.55 -41.90 12.54
C GLN A 619 37.60 -42.54 11.15
N ASN A 620 36.85 -43.62 10.92
CA ASN A 620 36.83 -44.27 9.61
C ASN A 620 36.17 -43.38 8.56
N GLN A 621 35.05 -42.75 8.91
CA GLN A 621 34.33 -41.84 8.03
C GLN A 621 35.11 -40.53 7.83
N VAL A 622 35.69 -39.98 8.91
CA VAL A 622 36.52 -38.77 8.83
C VAL A 622 37.76 -39.01 7.96
N ASP A 623 38.45 -40.14 8.12
CA ASP A 623 39.59 -40.50 7.27
C ASP A 623 39.18 -40.63 5.80
N LEU A 624 38.03 -41.24 5.51
CA LEU A 624 37.51 -41.37 4.16
C LEU A 624 37.23 -40.00 3.52
N ASP A 625 36.50 -39.13 4.23
CA ASP A 625 36.12 -37.81 3.71
C ASP A 625 37.32 -36.90 3.48
N ASN A 626 38.30 -36.91 4.41
CA ASN A 626 39.52 -36.12 4.26
C ASN A 626 40.45 -36.65 3.16
N SER A 627 40.51 -37.98 2.98
CA SER A 627 41.30 -38.58 1.91
C SER A 627 40.70 -38.30 0.54
N ASN A 628 39.37 -38.32 0.44
CA ASN A 628 38.63 -37.92 -0.74
C ASN A 628 38.91 -36.45 -1.12
N LEU A 629 38.92 -35.55 -0.13
CA LEU A 629 39.31 -34.14 -0.36
C LEU A 629 40.71 -34.09 -0.96
N VAL A 630 41.70 -34.75 -0.37
CA VAL A 630 43.07 -34.77 -0.90
C VAL A 630 43.11 -35.31 -2.34
N ASP A 631 42.38 -36.38 -2.64
CA ASP A 631 42.28 -36.92 -4.00
C ASP A 631 41.69 -35.92 -4.99
N ILE A 632 40.66 -35.15 -4.59
CA ILE A 632 40.08 -34.08 -5.40
C ILE A 632 41.09 -32.97 -5.67
N TYR A 633 41.84 -32.54 -4.66
CA TYR A 633 42.87 -31.52 -4.83
C TYR A 633 44.00 -32.00 -5.74
N ILE A 634 44.40 -33.26 -5.64
CA ILE A 634 45.35 -33.86 -6.60
C ILE A 634 44.75 -33.85 -8.01
N TYR A 635 43.48 -34.25 -8.16
CA TYR A 635 42.79 -34.22 -9.46
C TYR A 635 42.79 -32.81 -10.07
N ASN A 636 42.47 -31.78 -9.30
CA ASN A 636 42.42 -30.39 -9.76
C ASN A 636 43.77 -29.94 -10.36
N LEU A 637 44.89 -30.33 -9.73
CA LEU A 637 46.24 -30.05 -10.24
C LEU A 637 46.62 -30.81 -11.52
N THR A 638 45.88 -31.86 -11.90
CA THR A 638 46.13 -32.63 -13.12
C THR A 638 45.31 -32.20 -14.32
N THR A 639 44.33 -31.31 -14.12
CA THR A 639 43.48 -30.83 -15.21
C THR A 639 44.29 -30.03 -16.23
N ALA A 640 43.88 -30.08 -17.51
CA ALA A 640 44.67 -29.51 -18.61
C ALA A 640 44.91 -28.00 -18.51
N LYS A 641 44.11 -27.28 -17.71
CA LYS A 641 44.23 -25.84 -17.52
C LYS A 641 44.61 -25.48 -16.08
N ALA A 642 44.93 -26.46 -15.23
CA ALA A 642 45.39 -26.23 -13.87
C ALA A 642 46.56 -25.24 -13.83
N ILE A 643 46.48 -24.25 -12.93
CA ILE A 643 47.63 -23.43 -12.57
C ILE A 643 48.42 -24.20 -11.52
N VAL A 644 49.53 -24.82 -11.93
CA VAL A 644 50.35 -25.67 -11.05
C VAL A 644 51.71 -25.03 -10.83
N ASN A 645 52.05 -24.83 -9.56
CA ASN A 645 53.34 -24.33 -9.10
C ASN A 645 53.72 -24.95 -7.74
N ASN A 646 54.89 -24.60 -7.23
CA ASN A 646 55.42 -25.14 -5.97
C ASN A 646 54.48 -24.86 -4.78
N GLU A 647 53.78 -23.73 -4.79
CA GLU A 647 52.84 -23.32 -3.74
C GLU A 647 51.58 -24.19 -3.76
N THR A 648 50.91 -24.32 -4.92
CA THR A 648 49.70 -25.13 -5.05
C THR A 648 49.97 -26.61 -4.77
N VAL A 649 51.12 -27.14 -5.20
CA VAL A 649 51.52 -28.54 -4.92
C VAL A 649 51.86 -28.71 -3.43
N GLY A 650 52.55 -27.73 -2.84
CA GLY A 650 52.87 -27.70 -1.41
C GLY A 650 51.63 -27.71 -0.51
N TYR A 651 50.56 -27.02 -0.91
CA TYR A 651 49.28 -27.05 -0.20
C TYR A 651 48.67 -28.44 -0.16
N VAL A 652 48.54 -29.10 -1.32
CA VAL A 652 47.99 -30.47 -1.38
C VAL A 652 48.86 -31.45 -0.58
N LYS A 653 50.19 -31.27 -0.59
CA LYS A 653 51.09 -32.05 0.25
C LYS A 653 50.84 -31.83 1.74
N LYS A 654 50.64 -30.60 2.19
CA LYS A 654 50.32 -30.28 3.59
C LYS A 654 48.99 -30.93 4.01
N MET A 655 47.98 -30.91 3.13
CA MET A 655 46.72 -31.60 3.39
C MET A 655 46.91 -33.11 3.55
N TYR A 656 47.68 -33.74 2.64
CA TYR A 656 48.03 -35.17 2.74
C TYR A 656 48.77 -35.49 4.06
N ASP A 657 49.70 -34.64 4.47
CA ASP A 657 50.50 -34.85 5.68
C ASP A 657 49.67 -34.78 6.97
N ASN A 658 48.59 -34.01 6.95
CA ASN A 658 47.63 -33.89 8.06
C ASN A 658 46.69 -35.09 8.17
N LEU A 659 46.65 -36.00 7.19
CA LEU A 659 45.85 -37.22 7.28
C LEU A 659 46.43 -38.18 8.32
N SER A 660 45.55 -38.98 8.93
CA SER A 660 45.97 -40.13 9.72
C SER A 660 46.68 -41.18 8.84
N GLU A 661 47.41 -42.11 9.46
CA GLU A 661 48.05 -43.22 8.72
C GLU A 661 47.05 -44.12 7.99
N LYS A 662 45.80 -44.16 8.44
CA LYS A 662 44.73 -44.85 7.73
C LYS A 662 44.23 -44.01 6.56
N GLY A 663 43.99 -42.71 6.76
CA GLY A 663 43.60 -41.78 5.69
C GLY A 663 44.62 -41.74 4.55
N LYS A 664 45.92 -41.66 4.85
CA LYS A 664 46.99 -41.71 3.84
C LYS A 664 46.92 -42.91 2.91
N LYS A 665 46.42 -44.06 3.39
CA LYS A 665 46.25 -45.29 2.59
C LYS A 665 45.00 -45.29 1.72
N LEU A 666 44.05 -44.38 1.98
CA LEU A 666 42.82 -44.22 1.21
C LEU A 666 42.98 -43.23 0.04
N VAL A 667 44.05 -42.43 0.02
CA VAL A 667 44.37 -41.51 -1.08
C VAL A 667 44.82 -42.30 -2.31
N ASN A 668 44.00 -42.33 -3.34
CA ASN A 668 44.22 -43.14 -4.54
C ASN A 668 45.28 -42.53 -5.48
N ASN A 669 45.42 -41.21 -5.49
CA ASN A 669 46.27 -40.49 -6.45
C ASN A 669 47.61 -40.03 -5.84
N TYR A 670 48.08 -40.67 -4.78
CA TYR A 670 49.33 -40.26 -4.10
C TYR A 670 50.56 -40.31 -5.02
N ASP A 671 50.66 -41.31 -5.90
CA ASP A 671 51.77 -41.39 -6.87
C ASP A 671 51.80 -40.17 -7.81
N THR A 672 50.64 -39.67 -8.20
CA THR A 672 50.50 -38.44 -8.99
C THR A 672 50.99 -37.23 -8.19
N LEU A 673 50.65 -37.13 -6.91
CA LEU A 673 51.17 -36.08 -6.02
C LEU A 673 52.71 -36.14 -5.93
N GLN A 674 53.30 -37.33 -5.83
CA GLN A 674 54.77 -37.50 -5.82
C GLN A 674 55.42 -37.03 -7.14
N GLN A 675 54.79 -37.32 -8.28
CA GLN A 675 55.27 -36.84 -9.59
C GLN A 675 55.21 -35.31 -9.68
N LEU A 676 54.11 -34.70 -9.22
CA LEU A 676 53.97 -33.24 -9.17
C LEU A 676 55.01 -32.61 -8.25
N LEU A 677 55.24 -33.17 -7.06
CA LEU A 677 56.29 -32.72 -6.13
C LEU A 677 57.67 -32.81 -6.76
N THR A 678 57.97 -33.86 -7.52
CA THR A 678 59.28 -33.99 -8.19
C THR A 678 59.44 -32.96 -9.32
N LYS A 679 58.35 -32.64 -10.02
CA LYS A 679 58.37 -31.69 -11.15
C LYS A 679 58.47 -30.23 -10.70
N TYR A 680 57.90 -29.89 -9.55
CA TYR A 680 57.77 -28.53 -9.04
C TYR A 680 58.42 -28.36 -7.65
N ASN A 681 59.46 -29.13 -7.31
CA ASN A 681 60.33 -28.87 -6.14
C ASN A 681 61.64 -28.21 -6.56
#